data_AF-A0AAD8ZZP4-F1
#
_entry.id   AF-A0AAD8ZZP4-F1
#
_cell.length_a   1.000
_cell.length_b   1.000
_cell.length_c   1.000
_cell.angle_alpha   90.00
_cell.angle_beta   90.00
_cell.angle_gamma   90.00
#
_symmetry.space_group_name_H-M   'P 1'
#
loop_
_entity.id
_entity.type
_entity.pdbx_description
1 polymer ?
#
loop_
_entity_poly.entity_id
_entity_poly.type
_entity_poly.pdbx_seq_one_letter_code
_entity_poly.pdbx_strand_id
1 'polypeptide(L)'
;MFLITDAAEFCLLEQILPDGPDHPFAHTMLKHFNKLNTPIKSVHRYPSVASQEARFETLGWSAAESWTLWEAWADDLFMTSEERRALDVVEPFDEWEEFALFASHYVVILASTFGSDNGRHISQKPGDSTIPSYQTHMNLSKYEANRGHRRFGAAMLVENPNGQVVVSHMQGQGPNGRLTSVDLYRVSADRPPASSSSQKGPSGRVCHTLTDLGNAGVLLVGGRASPSTAFKDCWLYRKVFNTWERVQDLPVPLFRHSVTRLGTSSLALLAGGRPNHTQTSADYLLFNPINGWTRCKTQGSPPPLYGATFTCISSMLGEFEGIIAGGLLEDGLVNQRTYRWTLKTSDPEPVVSFEIVDAPIQRNQTSLLSRFGATVINSGEYSFVFGGVIKDVQLPAALDMIIVKEVNAGLEIVASLDGFGESGSLRPFLIGASVIPHADGEFAVVGGGATCFSMGTYWTQGSYNFAFDTQRLVSGQKKLPLLASQIAPVEYSETVEITADETKASTEILPPVSLHCLPRIKVESKDQFHTILDAGKPVIIESANLGPCVSEWSQEYLVKTVGADREVSVHESTVENMDFNAKNFRYVTKNFGEFIKEIGEGKRLYLRALSKDEPSNLPTQLVTDYPSLAKDFILPSQLAYVQDNTFSSVLRISGPVNMWLHYDVMANVYAQVRGSKRLILFPPTDVNYLSFSPGASSSSVDVFSALGAGSLRGVQPYEAVVEPGDILFLPPLWLHTAAPTSDMSVAVNIFFRNLEKGYSSGRDVYGNRDLAAYEKGRQDVSRIANNFSKLPSDAREFYMRRLADELLQSTMNV
;
A
#
# COMPACT_ATOMS: atom_id res chain seq x y z
N MET A 1 32.55 -12.36 -59.22
CA MET A 1 32.02 -11.09 -58.69
C MET A 1 31.21 -10.48 -59.82
N PHE A 2 29.90 -10.70 -59.83
CA PHE A 2 29.00 -10.04 -60.80
C PHE A 2 28.72 -8.66 -60.25
N LEU A 3 29.23 -7.62 -60.90
CA LEU A 3 28.85 -6.23 -60.58
C LEU A 3 27.39 -6.08 -60.98
N ILE A 4 26.51 -5.75 -60.04
CA ILE A 4 25.13 -5.39 -60.34
C ILE A 4 25.20 -3.98 -60.95
N THR A 5 25.15 -3.89 -62.28
CA THR A 5 25.34 -2.63 -63.02
C THR A 5 24.05 -1.86 -63.30
N ASP A 6 22.89 -2.49 -63.05
CA ASP A 6 21.57 -1.88 -63.27
C ASP A 6 21.01 -1.30 -61.97
N ALA A 7 20.21 -0.24 -62.08
CA ALA A 7 19.45 0.33 -60.96
C ALA A 7 18.44 -0.71 -60.46
N ALA A 8 18.70 -1.29 -59.30
CA ALA A 8 17.92 -2.35 -58.71
C ALA A 8 17.67 -2.06 -57.23
N GLU A 9 16.50 -2.47 -56.77
CA GLU A 9 16.12 -2.47 -55.37
C GLU A 9 15.75 -3.90 -54.94
N PHE A 10 16.02 -4.23 -53.68
CA PHE A 10 15.68 -5.50 -53.08
C PHE A 10 15.02 -5.27 -51.72
N CYS A 11 13.79 -5.74 -51.58
CA CYS A 11 13.09 -5.75 -50.30
C CYS A 11 13.09 -7.15 -49.71
N LEU A 12 13.51 -7.28 -48.46
CA LEU A 12 13.52 -8.54 -47.70
C LEU A 12 12.76 -8.36 -46.40
N LEU A 13 11.82 -9.28 -46.11
CA LEU A 13 11.26 -9.46 -44.77
C LEU A 13 11.59 -10.88 -44.30
N GLU A 14 12.42 -11.01 -43.28
CA GLU A 14 12.76 -12.32 -42.70
C GLU A 14 13.03 -12.24 -41.18
N GLN A 15 13.16 -13.41 -40.54
CA GLN A 15 13.42 -13.49 -39.11
C GLN A 15 14.87 -13.16 -38.75
N ILE A 16 15.07 -12.69 -37.51
CA ILE A 16 16.37 -12.48 -36.85
C ILE A 16 16.31 -12.99 -35.40
N LEU A 17 17.46 -13.09 -34.75
CA LEU A 17 17.65 -13.55 -33.36
C LEU A 17 18.43 -12.48 -32.58
N PRO A 18 17.82 -11.32 -32.26
CA PRO A 18 18.53 -10.15 -31.73
C PRO A 18 19.26 -10.43 -30.40
N ASP A 19 18.78 -11.40 -29.63
CA ASP A 19 19.36 -11.81 -28.34
C ASP A 19 19.70 -13.31 -28.33
N GLY A 20 20.06 -13.83 -29.50
CA GLY A 20 20.50 -15.21 -29.69
C GLY A 20 19.39 -16.27 -29.73
N PRO A 21 19.74 -17.53 -30.07
CA PRO A 21 18.79 -18.62 -30.23
C PRO A 21 18.19 -19.14 -28.91
N ASP A 22 18.83 -18.83 -27.78
CA ASP A 22 18.40 -19.28 -26.45
C ASP A 22 17.38 -18.35 -25.79
N HIS A 23 17.15 -17.16 -26.36
CA HIS A 23 16.07 -16.28 -25.92
C HIS A 23 14.72 -17.03 -26.02
N PRO A 24 13.83 -16.99 -25.01
CA PRO A 24 12.63 -17.84 -24.99
C PRO A 24 11.73 -17.76 -26.22
N PHE A 25 11.55 -16.57 -26.78
CA PHE A 25 10.79 -16.39 -28.03
C PHE A 25 11.53 -17.03 -29.22
N ALA A 26 12.82 -16.74 -29.38
CA ALA A 26 13.67 -17.25 -30.44
C ALA A 26 13.73 -18.79 -30.43
N HIS A 27 13.95 -19.37 -29.25
CA HIS A 27 13.97 -20.81 -29.05
C HIS A 27 12.66 -21.46 -29.48
N THR A 28 11.53 -20.86 -29.09
CA THR A 28 10.18 -21.34 -29.42
C THR A 28 9.90 -21.25 -30.91
N MET A 29 10.26 -20.13 -31.54
CA MET A 29 10.19 -19.93 -32.99
C MET A 29 11.00 -20.98 -33.75
N LEU A 30 12.28 -21.16 -33.39
CA LEU A 30 13.16 -22.14 -34.03
C LEU A 30 12.62 -23.56 -33.89
N LYS A 31 12.16 -23.93 -32.68
CA LYS A 31 11.56 -25.24 -32.42
C LYS A 31 10.31 -25.49 -33.27
N HIS A 32 9.46 -24.47 -33.45
CA HIS A 32 8.28 -24.54 -34.29
C HIS A 32 8.63 -24.86 -35.74
N PHE A 33 9.51 -24.07 -36.35
CA PHE A 33 9.92 -24.26 -37.76
C PHE A 33 10.68 -25.57 -37.98
N ASN A 34 11.48 -26.00 -37.01
CA ASN A 34 12.13 -27.32 -37.05
C ASN A 34 11.11 -28.46 -37.02
N LYS A 35 10.08 -28.36 -36.17
CA LYS A 35 8.99 -29.36 -36.10
C LYS A 35 8.21 -29.47 -37.42
N LEU A 36 8.07 -28.37 -38.16
CA LEU A 36 7.45 -28.33 -39.48
C LEU A 36 8.36 -28.80 -40.62
N ASN A 37 9.61 -29.18 -40.34
CA ASN A 37 10.65 -29.50 -41.33
C ASN A 37 10.97 -28.32 -42.28
N THR A 38 10.77 -27.08 -41.83
CA THR A 38 11.05 -25.85 -42.58
C THR A 38 12.01 -24.95 -41.78
N PRO A 39 13.25 -25.40 -41.47
CA PRO A 39 14.17 -24.66 -40.62
C PRO A 39 14.54 -23.31 -41.23
N ILE A 40 14.48 -22.24 -40.43
CA ILE A 40 14.93 -20.90 -40.80
C ILE A 40 16.46 -20.82 -40.75
N LYS A 41 17.15 -21.17 -41.84
CA LYS A 41 18.62 -21.34 -41.83
C LYS A 41 19.41 -20.03 -41.78
N SER A 42 18.91 -18.97 -42.43
CA SER A 42 19.62 -17.70 -42.59
C SER A 42 19.96 -17.05 -41.25
N VAL A 43 19.09 -17.20 -40.25
CA VAL A 43 19.21 -16.53 -38.95
C VAL A 43 20.44 -16.94 -38.15
N HIS A 44 21.05 -18.11 -38.43
CA HIS A 44 22.29 -18.52 -37.79
C HIS A 44 23.52 -17.80 -38.35
N ARG A 45 23.43 -17.30 -39.59
CA ARG A 45 24.50 -16.53 -40.24
C ARG A 45 24.25 -15.02 -40.14
N TYR A 46 22.99 -14.62 -40.18
CA TYR A 46 22.56 -13.23 -40.14
C TYR A 46 21.56 -13.02 -38.98
N PRO A 47 22.01 -13.13 -37.72
CA PRO A 47 21.13 -13.12 -36.55
C PRO A 47 20.63 -11.73 -36.16
N SER A 48 21.21 -10.64 -36.67
CA SER A 48 20.90 -9.28 -36.24
C SER A 48 20.70 -8.35 -37.42
N VAL A 49 20.07 -7.20 -37.17
CA VAL A 49 19.93 -6.11 -38.14
C VAL A 49 21.30 -5.75 -38.75
N ALA A 50 22.30 -5.50 -37.90
CA ALA A 50 23.66 -5.16 -38.36
C ALA A 50 24.30 -6.25 -39.24
N SER A 51 24.06 -7.54 -38.94
CA SER A 51 24.58 -8.63 -39.76
C SER A 51 23.89 -8.74 -41.11
N GLN A 52 22.63 -8.30 -41.21
CA GLN A 52 21.89 -8.26 -42.45
C GLN A 52 22.29 -7.06 -43.32
N GLU A 53 22.49 -5.88 -42.74
CA GLU A 53 23.05 -4.73 -43.46
C GLU A 53 24.41 -5.11 -44.06
N ALA A 54 25.30 -5.67 -43.24
CA ALA A 54 26.60 -6.15 -43.68
C ALA A 54 26.50 -7.23 -44.78
N ARG A 55 25.47 -8.10 -44.75
CA ARG A 55 25.21 -9.09 -45.80
C ARG A 55 24.99 -8.42 -47.15
N PHE A 56 24.13 -7.40 -47.21
CA PHE A 56 23.82 -6.73 -48.47
C PHE A 56 25.01 -5.88 -48.94
N GLU A 57 25.65 -5.12 -48.05
CA GLU A 57 26.84 -4.33 -48.38
C GLU A 57 27.97 -5.21 -48.95
N THR A 58 28.27 -6.35 -48.32
CA THR A 58 29.31 -7.28 -48.79
C THR A 58 28.96 -7.99 -50.10
N LEU A 59 27.67 -8.05 -50.47
CA LEU A 59 27.20 -8.59 -51.74
C LEU A 59 27.15 -7.54 -52.87
N GLY A 60 27.62 -6.31 -52.61
CA GLY A 60 27.76 -5.25 -53.62
C GLY A 60 26.56 -4.31 -53.72
N TRP A 61 25.64 -4.33 -52.76
CA TRP A 61 24.59 -3.32 -52.65
C TRP A 61 25.18 -2.01 -52.10
N SER A 62 24.85 -0.87 -52.73
CA SER A 62 25.45 0.43 -52.41
C SER A 62 24.75 1.16 -51.25
N ALA A 63 23.52 0.76 -50.95
CA ALA A 63 22.78 1.16 -49.77
C ALA A 63 21.96 -0.02 -49.25
N ALA A 64 21.79 -0.07 -47.93
CA ALA A 64 20.84 -0.94 -47.26
C ALA A 64 20.25 -0.16 -46.08
N GLU A 65 18.93 -0.04 -46.04
CA GLU A 65 18.16 0.51 -44.92
C GLU A 65 17.37 -0.62 -44.28
N SER A 66 17.22 -0.58 -42.96
CA SER A 66 16.63 -1.68 -42.22
C SER A 66 15.79 -1.21 -41.04
N TRP A 67 14.73 -1.96 -40.77
CA TRP A 67 13.84 -1.76 -39.63
C TRP A 67 13.48 -3.12 -39.06
N THR A 68 13.53 -3.28 -37.74
CA THR A 68 12.71 -4.31 -37.12
C THR A 68 11.23 -3.94 -37.32
N LEU A 69 10.30 -4.91 -37.24
CA LEU A 69 8.89 -4.55 -37.28
C LEU A 69 8.47 -3.70 -36.07
N TRP A 70 9.24 -3.74 -34.98
CA TRP A 70 9.01 -2.88 -33.81
C TRP A 70 9.42 -1.43 -34.08
N GLU A 71 10.51 -1.20 -34.81
CA GLU A 71 10.89 0.12 -35.33
C GLU A 71 9.88 0.61 -36.38
N ALA A 72 9.48 -0.26 -37.31
CA ALA A 72 8.50 0.09 -38.35
C ALA A 72 7.15 0.51 -37.74
N TRP A 73 6.72 -0.12 -36.64
CA TRP A 73 5.53 0.31 -35.90
C TRP A 73 5.64 1.77 -35.40
N ALA A 74 6.83 2.18 -34.96
CA ALA A 74 7.08 3.52 -34.40
C ALA A 74 7.46 4.59 -35.43
N ASP A 75 7.73 4.19 -36.68
CA ASP A 75 8.19 5.08 -37.74
C ASP A 75 7.00 5.58 -38.59
N ASP A 76 6.85 6.91 -38.67
CA ASP A 76 5.79 7.56 -39.44
C ASP A 76 5.90 7.33 -40.96
N LEU A 77 7.03 6.77 -41.44
CA LEU A 77 7.14 6.24 -42.81
C LEU A 77 6.12 5.11 -43.08
N PHE A 78 5.88 4.25 -42.10
CA PHE A 78 5.00 3.09 -42.25
C PHE A 78 3.61 3.34 -41.70
N MET A 79 3.52 4.01 -40.54
CA MET A 79 2.25 4.25 -39.86
C MET A 79 2.28 5.57 -39.12
N THR A 80 1.29 6.42 -39.33
CA THR A 80 1.08 7.64 -38.53
C THR A 80 0.48 7.31 -37.16
N SER A 81 0.56 8.26 -36.23
CA SER A 81 -0.06 8.13 -34.90
C SER A 81 -1.58 7.93 -34.98
N GLU A 82 -2.23 8.58 -35.95
CA GLU A 82 -3.66 8.40 -36.24
C GLU A 82 -3.99 7.00 -36.73
N GLU A 83 -3.18 6.43 -37.63
CA GLU A 83 -3.37 5.07 -38.15
C GLU A 83 -3.13 4.01 -37.07
N ARG A 84 -2.12 4.20 -36.21
CA ARG A 84 -1.91 3.33 -35.04
C ARG A 84 -3.13 3.30 -34.14
N ARG A 85 -3.67 4.46 -33.77
CA ARG A 85 -4.90 4.56 -32.94
C ARG A 85 -6.12 3.98 -33.62
N ALA A 86 -6.22 4.08 -34.96
CA ALA A 86 -7.35 3.51 -35.69
C ALA A 86 -7.43 1.97 -35.59
N LEU A 87 -6.30 1.29 -35.33
CA LEU A 87 -6.27 -0.16 -35.14
C LEU A 87 -6.94 -0.63 -33.84
N ASP A 88 -7.00 0.21 -32.79
CA ASP A 88 -7.69 -0.13 -31.55
C ASP A 88 -9.19 -0.43 -31.78
N VAL A 89 -9.78 0.06 -32.86
CA VAL A 89 -11.19 -0.20 -33.23
C VAL A 89 -11.37 -1.52 -33.99
N VAL A 90 -10.30 -2.10 -34.53
CA VAL A 90 -10.34 -3.34 -35.33
C VAL A 90 -10.57 -4.55 -34.44
N GLU A 91 -9.79 -4.68 -33.37
CA GLU A 91 -9.98 -5.75 -32.39
C GLU A 91 -9.46 -5.37 -30.99
N PRO A 92 -10.05 -5.92 -29.90
CA PRO A 92 -9.56 -5.70 -28.56
C PRO A 92 -8.16 -6.31 -28.33
N PHE A 93 -7.15 -5.45 -28.13
CA PHE A 93 -5.76 -5.87 -28.01
C PHE A 93 -5.12 -5.47 -26.67
N ASP A 94 -4.36 -6.40 -26.06
CA ASP A 94 -3.56 -6.11 -24.85
C ASP A 94 -2.33 -7.05 -24.70
N GLU A 95 -1.80 -7.56 -25.80
CA GLU A 95 -0.64 -8.45 -25.84
C GLU A 95 0.62 -7.70 -26.32
N TRP A 96 0.80 -6.46 -25.86
CA TRP A 96 1.86 -5.56 -26.30
C TRP A 96 3.27 -6.11 -26.07
N GLU A 97 3.53 -6.82 -24.97
CA GLU A 97 4.83 -7.47 -24.76
C GLU A 97 5.10 -8.59 -25.76
N GLU A 98 4.06 -9.34 -26.17
CA GLU A 98 4.17 -10.37 -27.21
C GLU A 98 4.41 -9.75 -28.57
N PHE A 99 3.69 -8.67 -28.89
CA PHE A 99 3.85 -7.96 -30.15
C PHE A 99 5.25 -7.37 -30.27
N ALA A 100 5.76 -6.72 -29.23
CA ALA A 100 7.13 -6.19 -29.24
C ALA A 100 8.17 -7.30 -29.40
N LEU A 101 8.00 -8.45 -28.73
CA LEU A 101 8.88 -9.60 -28.94
C LEU A 101 8.81 -10.11 -30.37
N PHE A 102 7.62 -10.38 -30.89
CA PHE A 102 7.42 -10.82 -32.27
C PHE A 102 8.04 -9.84 -33.26
N ALA A 103 7.70 -8.56 -33.14
CA ALA A 103 8.10 -7.52 -34.05
C ALA A 103 9.62 -7.26 -34.03
N SER A 104 10.28 -7.49 -32.88
CA SER A 104 11.74 -7.40 -32.75
C SER A 104 12.49 -8.58 -33.38
N HIS A 105 11.83 -9.72 -33.62
CA HIS A 105 12.44 -10.91 -34.26
C HIS A 105 12.24 -10.97 -35.78
N TYR A 106 11.73 -9.90 -36.38
CA TYR A 106 11.54 -9.76 -37.82
C TYR A 106 12.16 -8.46 -38.29
N VAL A 107 12.85 -8.50 -39.43
CA VAL A 107 13.51 -7.35 -40.03
C VAL A 107 13.01 -7.14 -41.46
N VAL A 108 12.75 -5.89 -41.81
CA VAL A 108 12.51 -5.40 -43.17
C VAL A 108 13.78 -4.71 -43.63
N ILE A 109 14.26 -5.02 -44.82
CA ILE A 109 15.45 -4.42 -45.42
C ILE A 109 15.10 -3.93 -46.82
N LEU A 110 15.48 -2.71 -47.13
CA LEU A 110 15.46 -2.14 -48.47
C LEU A 110 16.91 -1.87 -48.91
N ALA A 111 17.41 -2.68 -49.84
CA ALA A 111 18.75 -2.51 -50.42
C ALA A 111 18.66 -1.96 -51.84
N SER A 112 19.57 -1.06 -52.22
CA SER A 112 19.62 -0.48 -53.57
C SER A 112 21.04 -0.44 -54.14
N THR A 113 21.15 -0.48 -55.46
CA THR A 113 22.44 -0.35 -56.18
C THR A 113 22.85 1.10 -56.42
N PHE A 114 21.95 2.05 -56.14
CA PHE A 114 22.17 3.49 -56.24
C PHE A 114 22.03 4.15 -54.87
N GLY A 115 22.80 5.20 -54.62
CA GLY A 115 22.70 5.97 -53.38
C GLY A 115 21.36 6.71 -53.29
N SER A 116 20.66 6.58 -52.17
CA SER A 116 19.59 7.50 -51.77
C SER A 116 20.22 8.82 -51.29
N ASP A 117 19.83 9.95 -51.89
CA ASP A 117 20.21 11.32 -51.47
C ASP A 117 19.36 11.82 -50.28
N ASN A 118 18.31 11.09 -49.89
CA ASN A 118 17.48 11.40 -48.73
C ASN A 118 18.06 10.73 -47.48
N GLY A 119 17.96 11.39 -46.33
CA GLY A 119 18.52 10.90 -45.07
C GLY A 119 18.10 9.46 -44.78
N ARG A 120 19.07 8.54 -44.80
CA ARG A 120 18.86 7.10 -44.57
C ARG A 120 18.35 6.86 -43.16
N HIS A 121 17.37 5.97 -43.00
CA HIS A 121 17.02 5.45 -41.68
C HIS A 121 18.21 4.67 -41.10
N ILE A 122 18.49 4.88 -39.82
CA ILE A 122 19.54 4.16 -39.10
C ILE A 122 18.83 3.37 -38.00
N SER A 123 18.81 2.05 -38.15
CA SER A 123 18.25 1.16 -37.14
C SER A 123 18.96 1.38 -35.81
N GLN A 124 18.17 1.46 -34.75
CA GLN A 124 18.64 1.69 -33.41
C GLN A 124 19.39 0.46 -32.91
N LYS A 125 20.48 0.71 -32.18
CA LYS A 125 21.17 -0.32 -31.41
C LYS A 125 20.76 -0.16 -29.96
N PRO A 126 20.64 -1.26 -29.19
CA PRO A 126 20.62 -1.15 -27.75
C PRO A 126 21.85 -0.33 -27.34
N GLY A 127 21.65 0.75 -26.59
CA GLY A 127 22.74 1.68 -26.30
C GLY A 127 23.94 0.95 -25.69
N ASP A 128 25.15 1.24 -26.19
CA ASP A 128 26.42 0.83 -25.57
C ASP A 128 26.56 1.58 -24.23
N SER A 129 25.83 1.10 -23.23
CA SER A 129 25.89 1.67 -21.92
C SER A 129 27.05 0.99 -21.18
N THR A 130 28.01 1.77 -20.70
CA THR A 130 29.07 1.31 -19.79
C THR A 130 28.51 1.00 -18.40
N ILE A 131 27.34 0.35 -18.32
CA ILE A 131 26.69 -0.01 -17.06
C ILE A 131 27.53 -1.10 -16.40
N PRO A 132 27.95 -0.90 -15.14
CA PRO A 132 28.63 -1.94 -14.40
C PRO A 132 27.71 -3.16 -14.19
N SER A 133 28.10 -4.31 -14.73
CA SER A 133 27.44 -5.59 -14.43
C SER A 133 27.97 -6.18 -13.11
N TYR A 134 27.04 -6.68 -12.29
CA TYR A 134 27.29 -7.36 -11.04
C TYR A 134 26.71 -8.77 -11.06
N GLN A 135 27.53 -9.75 -10.66
CA GLN A 135 27.07 -11.13 -10.56
C GLN A 135 26.20 -11.33 -9.32
N THR A 136 25.09 -12.04 -9.47
CA THR A 136 24.25 -12.53 -8.36
C THR A 136 24.06 -14.04 -8.47
N HIS A 137 24.14 -14.72 -7.32
CA HIS A 137 23.84 -16.15 -7.26
C HIS A 137 22.32 -16.32 -7.35
N MET A 138 21.87 -17.20 -8.24
CA MET A 138 20.48 -17.45 -8.50
C MET A 138 20.19 -18.95 -8.45
N ASN A 139 19.12 -19.31 -7.75
CA ASN A 139 18.59 -20.67 -7.72
C ASN A 139 17.37 -20.77 -8.61
N LEU A 140 17.29 -21.83 -9.41
CA LEU A 140 16.12 -22.19 -10.19
C LEU A 140 15.46 -23.43 -9.57
N SER A 141 14.23 -23.26 -9.09
CA SER A 141 13.38 -24.35 -8.62
C SER A 141 12.42 -24.75 -9.73
N LYS A 142 12.78 -25.80 -10.47
CA LYS A 142 12.02 -26.24 -11.64
C LYS A 142 10.62 -26.69 -11.24
N TYR A 143 9.63 -26.31 -12.05
CA TYR A 143 8.26 -26.79 -11.88
C TYR A 143 8.12 -28.24 -12.33
N GLU A 144 7.31 -28.98 -11.59
CA GLU A 144 6.76 -30.25 -12.06
C GLU A 144 5.78 -29.98 -13.22
N ALA A 145 5.60 -30.95 -14.11
CA ALA A 145 4.75 -30.79 -15.28
C ALA A 145 3.33 -30.30 -14.91
N ASN A 146 2.89 -29.22 -15.58
CA ASN A 146 1.58 -28.57 -15.43
C ASN A 146 1.34 -27.79 -14.11
N ARG A 147 2.38 -27.46 -13.34
CA ARG A 147 2.25 -26.65 -12.11
C ARG A 147 2.99 -25.31 -12.24
N GLY A 148 2.56 -24.28 -11.51
CA GLY A 148 3.22 -22.97 -11.44
C GLY A 148 3.20 -22.14 -12.74
N HIS A 149 2.56 -22.62 -13.80
CA HIS A 149 2.42 -21.90 -15.08
C HIS A 149 1.37 -20.79 -14.97
N ARG A 150 1.83 -19.58 -14.65
CA ARG A 150 1.01 -18.39 -14.42
C ARG A 150 1.71 -17.14 -14.93
N ARG A 151 1.00 -16.29 -15.67
CA ARG A 151 1.50 -14.99 -16.14
C ARG A 151 0.46 -13.88 -15.97
N PHE A 152 0.91 -12.64 -15.84
CA PHE A 152 0.07 -11.46 -15.58
C PHE A 152 -0.83 -11.59 -14.34
N GLY A 153 -0.43 -12.45 -13.39
CA GLY A 153 -0.90 -12.44 -12.01
C GLY A 153 -0.06 -11.48 -11.18
N ALA A 154 -0.31 -11.43 -9.87
CA ALA A 154 0.46 -10.63 -8.94
C ALA A 154 0.82 -11.47 -7.70
N ALA A 155 2.01 -11.27 -7.16
CA ALA A 155 2.48 -11.97 -5.96
C ALA A 155 2.41 -11.09 -4.71
N MET A 156 2.17 -11.72 -3.56
CA MET A 156 2.25 -11.11 -2.23
C MET A 156 2.87 -12.09 -1.23
N LEU A 157 3.43 -11.58 -0.13
CA LEU A 157 3.80 -12.40 1.01
C LEU A 157 2.59 -12.63 1.91
N VAL A 158 2.38 -13.88 2.30
CA VAL A 158 1.37 -14.24 3.30
C VAL A 158 2.00 -15.11 4.37
N GLU A 159 1.44 -15.04 5.57
CA GLU A 159 1.83 -15.88 6.69
C GLU A 159 0.79 -16.98 6.83
N ASN A 160 1.25 -18.23 6.79
CA ASN A 160 0.35 -19.36 6.99
C ASN A 160 -0.05 -19.48 8.49
N PRO A 161 -1.06 -20.28 8.85
CA PRO A 161 -1.48 -20.46 10.24
C PRO A 161 -0.38 -20.94 11.21
N ASN A 162 0.73 -21.46 10.68
CA ASN A 162 1.88 -21.92 11.46
C ASN A 162 2.96 -20.84 11.62
N GLY A 163 2.70 -19.61 11.18
CA GLY A 163 3.64 -18.48 11.25
C GLY A 163 4.71 -18.46 10.17
N GLN A 164 4.63 -19.33 9.15
CA GLN A 164 5.63 -19.37 8.08
C GLN A 164 5.24 -18.41 6.95
N VAL A 165 6.21 -17.61 6.51
CA VAL A 165 6.07 -16.73 5.36
C VAL A 165 6.16 -17.54 4.07
N VAL A 166 5.17 -17.37 3.20
CA VAL A 166 5.11 -17.99 1.87
C VAL A 166 4.82 -16.93 0.81
N VAL A 167 5.30 -17.16 -0.41
CA VAL A 167 4.95 -16.33 -1.56
C VAL A 167 3.64 -16.85 -2.14
N SER A 168 2.68 -15.96 -2.32
CA SER A 168 1.34 -16.24 -2.84
C SER A 168 1.17 -15.54 -4.19
N HIS A 169 1.12 -16.30 -5.27
CA HIS A 169 0.97 -15.79 -6.64
C HIS A 169 -0.48 -15.96 -7.11
N MET A 170 -1.22 -14.86 -7.10
CA MET A 170 -2.67 -14.83 -7.26
C MET A 170 -3.07 -14.66 -8.73
N GLN A 171 -4.11 -15.39 -9.16
CA GLN A 171 -4.84 -15.17 -10.42
C GLN A 171 -3.93 -15.07 -11.66
N GLY A 172 -4.32 -14.36 -12.72
CA GLY A 172 -3.55 -14.30 -13.95
C GLY A 172 -3.95 -15.38 -14.96
N GLN A 173 -3.16 -15.51 -16.02
CA GLN A 173 -3.39 -16.40 -17.13
C GLN A 173 -2.58 -17.69 -16.96
N GLY A 174 -3.24 -18.84 -17.03
CA GLY A 174 -2.62 -20.15 -17.07
C GLY A 174 -2.78 -20.83 -18.44
N PRO A 175 -2.33 -22.09 -18.58
CA PRO A 175 -2.38 -22.83 -19.85
C PRO A 175 -3.78 -23.02 -20.43
N ASN A 176 -4.79 -23.16 -19.56
CA ASN A 176 -6.16 -23.48 -19.96
C ASN A 176 -7.11 -22.28 -19.90
N GLY A 177 -6.60 -21.07 -19.63
CA GLY A 177 -7.45 -19.89 -19.48
C GLY A 177 -7.09 -19.03 -18.28
N ARG A 178 -8.04 -18.16 -17.93
CA ARG A 178 -7.93 -17.27 -16.77
C ARG A 178 -8.05 -18.09 -15.48
N LEU A 179 -7.13 -17.87 -14.55
CA LEU A 179 -7.09 -18.60 -13.28
C LEU A 179 -7.87 -17.86 -12.19
N THR A 180 -8.67 -18.62 -11.44
CA THR A 180 -9.28 -18.23 -10.16
C THR A 180 -8.45 -18.68 -8.97
N SER A 181 -7.33 -19.36 -9.18
CA SER A 181 -6.54 -19.95 -8.11
C SER A 181 -5.38 -19.06 -7.67
N VAL A 182 -4.73 -19.48 -6.59
CA VAL A 182 -3.44 -18.98 -6.11
C VAL A 182 -2.42 -20.11 -6.09
N ASP A 183 -1.20 -19.83 -6.52
CA ASP A 183 -0.06 -20.73 -6.33
C ASP A 183 0.75 -20.28 -5.12
N LEU A 184 0.99 -21.19 -4.17
CA LEU A 184 1.79 -20.94 -2.98
C LEU A 184 3.21 -21.49 -3.16
N TYR A 185 4.21 -20.71 -2.79
CA TYR A 185 5.62 -21.07 -2.85
C TYR A 185 6.26 -20.95 -1.47
N ARG A 186 7.05 -21.94 -1.09
CA ARG A 186 7.84 -21.93 0.15
C ARG A 186 9.13 -21.17 -0.07
N VAL A 187 9.55 -20.46 0.96
CA VAL A 187 10.77 -19.64 0.97
C VAL A 187 11.85 -20.29 1.87
N SER A 188 11.50 -21.28 2.69
CA SER A 188 12.41 -22.04 3.55
C SER A 188 12.16 -23.55 3.47
N ALA A 189 13.15 -24.35 3.86
CA ALA A 189 13.18 -25.81 3.74
C ALA A 189 12.34 -26.58 4.80
N ASP A 190 11.59 -25.87 5.65
CA ASP A 190 10.80 -26.51 6.70
C ASP A 190 9.49 -27.13 6.17
N ARG A 191 8.91 -28.02 6.99
CA ARG A 191 7.80 -28.95 6.69
C ARG A 191 6.70 -28.34 5.79
N PRO A 192 6.07 -29.16 4.93
CA PRO A 192 5.01 -28.70 4.05
C PRO A 192 3.89 -28.01 4.86
N PRO A 193 3.36 -26.87 4.38
CA PRO A 193 2.21 -26.24 5.01
C PRO A 193 1.03 -27.23 5.02
N ALA A 194 0.19 -27.15 6.06
CA ALA A 194 -1.06 -27.91 6.09
C ALA A 194 -1.95 -27.45 4.93
N SER A 195 -2.59 -28.40 4.23
CA SER A 195 -3.44 -28.11 3.07
C SER A 195 -4.48 -27.05 3.43
N SER A 196 -4.44 -25.93 2.73
CA SER A 196 -5.43 -24.86 2.93
C SER A 196 -6.74 -25.19 2.22
N SER A 197 -7.86 -24.79 2.82
CA SER A 197 -9.18 -24.94 2.22
C SER A 197 -9.42 -23.86 1.14
N SER A 198 -10.40 -24.08 0.26
CA SER A 198 -10.82 -23.10 -0.75
C SER A 198 -11.06 -21.73 -0.12
N GLN A 199 -10.48 -20.69 -0.70
CA GLN A 199 -10.64 -19.31 -0.21
C GLN A 199 -11.81 -18.63 -0.91
N LYS A 200 -12.50 -17.73 -0.21
CA LYS A 200 -13.42 -16.78 -0.83
C LYS A 200 -12.66 -15.51 -1.20
N GLY A 201 -12.94 -14.94 -2.37
CA GLY A 201 -12.25 -13.73 -2.80
C GLY A 201 -12.54 -13.31 -4.23
N PRO A 202 -11.63 -12.51 -4.82
CA PRO A 202 -11.84 -11.91 -6.13
C PRO A 202 -11.86 -12.95 -7.27
N SER A 203 -12.71 -12.68 -8.26
CA SER A 203 -12.82 -13.47 -9.49
C SER A 203 -11.53 -13.43 -10.34
N GLY A 204 -11.35 -14.44 -11.20
CA GLY A 204 -10.16 -14.59 -12.04
C GLY A 204 -9.93 -13.42 -13.00
N ARG A 205 -8.72 -12.86 -12.98
CA ARG A 205 -8.35 -11.62 -13.70
C ARG A 205 -6.85 -11.57 -13.99
N VAL A 206 -6.43 -10.71 -14.92
CA VAL A 206 -5.01 -10.39 -15.21
C VAL A 206 -4.78 -8.88 -15.08
N CYS A 207 -3.52 -8.47 -15.00
CA CYS A 207 -3.11 -7.06 -15.06
C CYS A 207 -3.78 -6.18 -13.98
N HIS A 208 -4.04 -6.80 -12.82
CA HIS A 208 -4.36 -6.14 -11.56
C HIS A 208 -3.05 -5.89 -10.78
N THR A 209 -3.08 -5.05 -9.77
CA THR A 209 -1.95 -4.85 -8.86
C THR A 209 -2.23 -5.44 -7.48
N LEU A 210 -1.18 -5.89 -6.80
CA LEU A 210 -1.18 -6.14 -5.35
C LEU A 210 -0.19 -5.18 -4.69
N THR A 211 -0.66 -4.38 -3.74
CA THR A 211 0.17 -3.38 -3.05
C THR A 211 0.10 -3.58 -1.54
N ASP A 212 1.24 -3.86 -0.91
CA ASP A 212 1.33 -4.04 0.55
C ASP A 212 1.23 -2.70 1.27
N LEU A 213 0.14 -2.48 2.01
CA LEU A 213 -0.13 -1.27 2.80
C LEU A 213 0.33 -1.40 4.26
N GLY A 214 1.21 -2.35 4.55
CA GLY A 214 1.71 -2.65 5.89
C GLY A 214 0.62 -3.30 6.74
N ASN A 215 0.35 -2.72 7.90
CA ASN A 215 -0.61 -3.27 8.86
C ASN A 215 -2.05 -3.29 8.33
N ALA A 216 -2.39 -2.45 7.34
CA ALA A 216 -3.72 -2.44 6.74
C ALA A 216 -4.01 -3.71 5.92
N GLY A 217 -2.98 -4.37 5.36
CA GLY A 217 -3.11 -5.54 4.49
C GLY A 217 -2.56 -5.31 3.08
N VAL A 218 -2.90 -6.20 2.15
CA VAL A 218 -2.50 -6.11 0.74
C VAL A 218 -3.68 -5.70 -0.12
N LEU A 219 -3.59 -4.56 -0.80
CA LEU A 219 -4.64 -4.03 -1.66
C LEU A 219 -4.55 -4.64 -3.06
N LEU A 220 -5.62 -5.30 -3.50
CA LEU A 220 -5.86 -5.67 -4.89
C LEU A 220 -6.70 -4.59 -5.59
N VAL A 221 -6.25 -4.16 -6.76
CA VAL A 221 -6.94 -3.11 -7.53
C VAL A 221 -7.22 -3.58 -8.97
N GLY A 222 -8.49 -3.49 -9.36
CA GLY A 222 -8.94 -3.63 -10.75
C GLY A 222 -8.49 -4.93 -11.43
N GLY A 223 -7.91 -4.78 -12.64
CA GLY A 223 -7.55 -5.85 -13.55
C GLY A 223 -8.56 -6.03 -14.67
N ARG A 224 -8.45 -7.10 -15.46
CA ARG A 224 -9.40 -7.38 -16.53
C ARG A 224 -9.71 -8.87 -16.71
N ALA A 225 -10.88 -9.15 -17.27
CA ALA A 225 -11.22 -10.46 -17.85
C ALA A 225 -10.76 -10.53 -19.32
N SER A 226 -11.14 -9.54 -20.12
CA SER A 226 -10.75 -9.36 -21.53
C SER A 226 -10.26 -7.90 -21.74
N PRO A 227 -9.55 -7.58 -22.83
CA PRO A 227 -9.15 -6.18 -23.12
C PRO A 227 -10.34 -5.19 -23.15
N SER A 228 -11.56 -5.67 -23.44
CA SER A 228 -12.80 -4.88 -23.40
C SER A 228 -13.54 -4.91 -22.06
N THR A 229 -13.10 -5.72 -21.10
CA THR A 229 -13.82 -5.98 -19.85
C THR A 229 -12.88 -5.81 -18.67
N ALA A 230 -12.67 -4.55 -18.30
CA ALA A 230 -11.92 -4.16 -17.12
C ALA A 230 -12.78 -4.27 -15.84
N PHE A 231 -12.10 -4.50 -14.72
CA PHE A 231 -12.68 -4.58 -13.39
C PHE A 231 -12.50 -3.27 -12.64
N LYS A 232 -13.52 -2.88 -11.88
CA LYS A 232 -13.47 -1.73 -10.95
C LYS A 232 -13.37 -2.14 -9.49
N ASP A 233 -13.64 -3.41 -9.17
CA ASP A 233 -13.66 -3.88 -7.80
C ASP A 233 -12.24 -3.90 -7.21
N CYS A 234 -12.16 -3.52 -5.95
CA CYS A 234 -10.95 -3.53 -5.17
C CYS A 234 -11.15 -4.41 -3.94
N TRP A 235 -10.08 -5.04 -3.49
CA TRP A 235 -10.12 -5.95 -2.34
C TRP A 235 -8.91 -5.73 -1.44
N LEU A 236 -9.07 -5.95 -0.15
CA LEU A 236 -8.01 -5.86 0.84
C LEU A 236 -7.82 -7.25 1.47
N TYR A 237 -6.63 -7.81 1.31
CA TYR A 237 -6.25 -9.04 1.98
C TYR A 237 -5.75 -8.73 3.39
N ARG A 238 -6.49 -9.20 4.40
CA ARG A 238 -6.11 -9.06 5.80
C ARG A 238 -5.14 -10.18 6.18
N LYS A 239 -3.84 -9.86 6.24
CA LYS A 239 -2.76 -10.81 6.54
C LYS A 239 -3.01 -11.63 7.82
N VAL A 240 -3.48 -10.98 8.89
CA VAL A 240 -3.73 -11.62 10.19
C VAL A 240 -4.83 -12.69 10.12
N PHE A 241 -5.85 -12.48 9.28
CA PHE A 241 -7.00 -13.39 9.19
C PHE A 241 -6.93 -14.31 7.98
N ASN A 242 -5.98 -14.07 7.06
CA ASN A 242 -5.90 -14.74 5.77
C ASN A 242 -7.23 -14.70 4.99
N THR A 243 -7.89 -13.54 4.99
CA THR A 243 -9.18 -13.32 4.32
C THR A 243 -9.16 -12.12 3.40
N TRP A 244 -9.87 -12.23 2.28
CA TRP A 244 -10.19 -11.12 1.40
C TRP A 244 -11.42 -10.36 1.89
N GLU A 245 -11.34 -9.03 1.85
CA GLU A 245 -12.43 -8.10 2.14
C GLU A 245 -12.64 -7.19 0.92
N ARG A 246 -13.87 -7.07 0.40
CA ARG A 246 -14.15 -6.15 -0.70
C ARG A 246 -14.15 -4.71 -0.16
N VAL A 247 -13.39 -3.83 -0.79
CA VAL A 247 -13.34 -2.40 -0.43
C VAL A 247 -14.00 -1.55 -1.52
N GLN A 248 -13.95 -0.21 -1.37
CA GLN A 248 -14.56 0.69 -2.35
C GLN A 248 -14.00 0.44 -3.75
N ASP A 249 -14.92 0.31 -4.73
CA ASP A 249 -14.58 0.19 -6.14
C ASP A 249 -13.90 1.46 -6.66
N LEU A 250 -13.05 1.29 -7.67
CA LEU A 250 -12.57 2.40 -8.47
C LEU A 250 -13.75 3.17 -9.10
N PRO A 251 -13.62 4.50 -9.28
CA PRO A 251 -14.61 5.31 -9.99
C PRO A 251 -14.85 4.83 -11.43
N VAL A 252 -13.81 4.29 -12.06
CA VAL A 252 -13.80 3.73 -13.42
C VAL A 252 -13.04 2.41 -13.38
N PRO A 253 -13.47 1.34 -14.08
CA PRO A 253 -12.70 0.10 -14.13
C PRO A 253 -11.33 0.34 -14.77
N LEU A 254 -10.28 -0.34 -14.30
CA LEU A 254 -8.91 -0.13 -14.80
C LEU A 254 -8.12 -1.44 -14.80
N PHE A 255 -7.29 -1.65 -15.83
CA PHE A 255 -6.23 -2.66 -15.88
C PHE A 255 -4.93 -2.03 -16.39
N ARG A 256 -3.78 -2.66 -16.13
CA ARG A 256 -2.44 -2.10 -16.44
C ARG A 256 -2.23 -0.68 -15.88
N HIS A 257 -2.95 -0.33 -14.82
CA HIS A 257 -2.61 0.82 -13.99
C HIS A 257 -1.43 0.44 -13.10
N SER A 258 -0.77 1.45 -12.53
CA SER A 258 0.33 1.24 -11.60
C SER A 258 -0.06 1.77 -10.23
N VAL A 259 0.26 1.03 -9.16
CA VAL A 259 -0.05 1.43 -7.79
C VAL A 259 1.20 1.33 -6.94
N THR A 260 1.50 2.39 -6.19
CA THR A 260 2.65 2.42 -5.27
C THR A 260 2.19 2.77 -3.86
N ARG A 261 2.82 2.15 -2.86
CA ARG A 261 2.63 2.49 -1.44
C ARG A 261 3.33 3.81 -1.16
N LEU A 262 2.69 4.67 -0.37
CA LEU A 262 3.25 5.97 -0.01
C LEU A 262 4.13 5.85 1.25
N GLY A 263 5.44 5.74 1.05
CA GLY A 263 6.43 5.57 2.11
C GLY A 263 6.11 4.36 3.02
N THR A 264 6.23 4.55 4.34
CA THR A 264 5.85 3.52 5.32
C THR A 264 4.38 3.60 5.77
N SER A 265 3.58 4.49 5.17
CA SER A 265 2.16 4.67 5.53
C SER A 265 1.28 3.52 5.03
N SER A 266 -0.01 3.55 5.37
CA SER A 266 -1.01 2.63 4.79
C SER A 266 -1.75 3.22 3.58
N LEU A 267 -1.24 4.30 2.99
CA LEU A 267 -1.81 4.93 1.82
C LEU A 267 -1.17 4.37 0.53
N ALA A 268 -1.92 4.42 -0.56
CA ALA A 268 -1.42 4.09 -1.89
C ALA A 268 -1.86 5.13 -2.92
N LEU A 269 -1.04 5.34 -3.94
CA LEU A 269 -1.36 6.18 -5.08
C LEU A 269 -1.45 5.29 -6.32
N LEU A 270 -2.54 5.43 -7.07
CA LEU A 270 -2.75 4.82 -8.37
C LEU A 270 -2.47 5.84 -9.47
N ALA A 271 -1.83 5.40 -10.55
CA ALA A 271 -1.57 6.17 -11.77
C ALA A 271 -2.07 5.43 -13.02
N GLY A 272 -2.89 6.13 -13.82
CA GLY A 272 -3.20 5.77 -15.20
C GLY A 272 -3.93 4.43 -15.36
N GLY A 273 -3.58 3.70 -16.42
CA GLY A 273 -4.20 2.42 -16.79
C GLY A 273 -5.31 2.56 -17.84
N ARG A 274 -5.85 1.43 -18.26
CA ARG A 274 -6.88 1.37 -19.32
C ARG A 274 -8.24 0.97 -18.76
N PRO A 275 -9.31 1.73 -19.03
CA PRO A 275 -10.67 1.27 -18.76
C PRO A 275 -11.21 0.29 -19.80
N ASN A 276 -10.65 0.32 -21.01
CA ASN A 276 -10.92 -0.60 -22.10
C ASN A 276 -9.77 -0.52 -23.12
N HIS A 277 -9.83 -1.35 -24.16
CA HIS A 277 -8.80 -1.44 -25.21
C HIS A 277 -8.73 -0.25 -26.18
N THR A 278 -9.48 0.84 -25.97
CA THR A 278 -9.46 2.04 -26.84
C THR A 278 -9.11 3.33 -26.12
N GLN A 279 -9.09 3.32 -24.78
CA GLN A 279 -8.93 4.51 -23.95
C GLN A 279 -7.83 4.33 -22.92
N THR A 280 -7.20 5.43 -22.54
CA THR A 280 -6.24 5.48 -21.44
C THR A 280 -6.66 6.51 -20.40
N SER A 281 -6.63 6.14 -19.12
CA SER A 281 -6.97 7.02 -18.01
C SER A 281 -5.83 8.00 -17.73
N ALA A 282 -6.17 9.27 -17.51
CA ALA A 282 -5.26 10.31 -17.02
C ALA A 282 -5.34 10.49 -15.49
N ASP A 283 -6.18 9.69 -14.81
CA ASP A 283 -6.52 9.91 -13.41
C ASP A 283 -5.42 9.40 -12.47
N TYR A 284 -5.27 10.13 -11.37
CA TYR A 284 -4.47 9.73 -10.21
C TYR A 284 -5.39 9.63 -9.01
N LEU A 285 -5.37 8.49 -8.32
CA LEU A 285 -6.29 8.20 -7.22
C LEU A 285 -5.52 7.84 -5.95
N LEU A 286 -5.76 8.57 -4.87
CA LEU A 286 -5.24 8.27 -3.54
C LEU A 286 -6.18 7.30 -2.84
N PHE A 287 -5.66 6.13 -2.46
CA PHE A 287 -6.35 5.18 -1.60
C PHE A 287 -5.99 5.40 -0.14
N ASN A 288 -7.02 5.54 0.69
CA ASN A 288 -6.94 5.43 2.13
C ASN A 288 -7.78 4.22 2.58
N PRO A 289 -7.25 3.26 3.35
CA PRO A 289 -8.02 2.09 3.80
C PRO A 289 -9.31 2.43 4.56
N ILE A 290 -9.41 3.62 5.14
CA ILE A 290 -10.58 4.10 5.90
C ILE A 290 -11.54 4.86 4.98
N ASN A 291 -11.03 5.79 4.18
CA ASN A 291 -11.87 6.70 3.39
C ASN A 291 -12.12 6.23 1.94
N GLY A 292 -11.43 5.17 1.52
CA GLY A 292 -11.44 4.68 0.15
C GLY A 292 -10.66 5.56 -0.82
N TRP A 293 -11.15 5.67 -2.06
CA TRP A 293 -10.50 6.35 -3.16
C TRP A 293 -10.88 7.83 -3.22
N THR A 294 -9.88 8.69 -3.27
CA THR A 294 -10.02 10.13 -3.54
C THR A 294 -9.30 10.45 -4.84
N ARG A 295 -9.97 11.18 -5.75
CA ARG A 295 -9.34 11.66 -6.99
C ARG A 295 -8.38 12.81 -6.66
N CYS A 296 -7.15 12.71 -7.11
CA CYS A 296 -6.18 13.78 -6.97
C CYS A 296 -6.36 14.83 -8.06
N LYS A 297 -6.14 16.10 -7.71
CA LYS A 297 -5.88 17.15 -8.71
C LYS A 297 -4.46 16.99 -9.23
N THR A 298 -4.24 17.26 -10.51
CA THR A 298 -2.92 17.15 -11.13
C THR A 298 -2.41 18.49 -11.64
N GLN A 299 -1.09 18.69 -11.57
CA GLN A 299 -0.41 19.84 -12.14
C GLN A 299 0.81 19.40 -12.96
N GLY A 300 0.86 19.77 -14.24
CA GLY A 300 1.96 19.38 -15.14
C GLY A 300 2.01 17.88 -15.46
N SER A 301 0.88 17.18 -15.33
CA SER A 301 0.81 15.72 -15.47
C SER A 301 1.39 15.21 -16.80
N PRO A 302 1.97 14.00 -16.80
CA PRO A 302 2.32 13.31 -18.04
C PRO A 302 1.07 13.10 -18.92
N PRO A 303 1.26 12.77 -20.22
CA PRO A 303 0.16 12.24 -21.03
C PRO A 303 -0.48 11.01 -20.35
N PRO A 304 -1.70 10.60 -20.74
CA PRO A 304 -2.29 9.35 -20.27
C PRO A 304 -1.36 8.17 -20.57
N LEU A 305 -1.04 7.37 -19.53
CA LEU A 305 -0.11 6.25 -19.61
C LEU A 305 -0.72 4.99 -18.99
N TYR A 306 -0.32 3.83 -19.51
CA TYR A 306 -0.60 2.53 -18.89
C TYR A 306 0.64 1.62 -18.93
N GLY A 307 0.76 0.75 -17.94
CA GLY A 307 1.91 -0.14 -17.75
C GLY A 307 3.22 0.60 -17.47
N ALA A 308 3.16 1.82 -16.93
CA ALA A 308 4.31 2.63 -16.60
C ALA A 308 4.99 2.14 -15.31
N THR A 309 6.30 2.31 -15.23
CA THR A 309 7.03 2.22 -13.96
C THR A 309 6.56 3.35 -13.06
N PHE A 310 6.09 3.03 -11.85
CA PHE A 310 5.59 4.01 -10.89
C PHE A 310 6.01 3.65 -9.47
N THR A 311 6.75 4.55 -8.82
CA THR A 311 7.36 4.25 -7.53
C THR A 311 7.43 5.48 -6.62
N CYS A 312 7.24 5.29 -5.31
CA CYS A 312 7.45 6.29 -4.26
C CYS A 312 8.87 6.12 -3.68
N ILE A 313 9.72 7.13 -3.81
CA ILE A 313 11.13 7.07 -3.39
C ILE A 313 11.40 7.80 -2.07
N SER A 314 10.55 8.76 -1.71
CA SER A 314 10.71 9.56 -0.50
C SER A 314 9.36 9.88 0.16
N SER A 315 9.38 10.01 1.49
CA SER A 315 8.22 10.41 2.29
C SER A 315 8.66 11.23 3.49
N MET A 316 8.14 12.45 3.61
CA MET A 316 8.46 13.39 4.70
C MET A 316 7.19 14.13 5.14
N LEU A 317 6.77 13.96 6.39
CA LEU A 317 5.72 14.78 7.04
C LEU A 317 4.41 14.97 6.23
N GLY A 318 3.89 13.94 5.56
CA GLY A 318 2.66 14.02 4.76
C GLY A 318 2.85 14.56 3.34
N GLU A 319 4.09 14.76 2.93
CA GLU A 319 4.50 14.94 1.54
C GLU A 319 5.20 13.67 1.05
N PHE A 320 4.87 13.26 -0.17
CA PHE A 320 5.41 12.07 -0.81
C PHE A 320 5.99 12.43 -2.16
N GLU A 321 7.06 11.75 -2.54
CA GLU A 321 7.73 11.98 -3.81
C GLU A 321 8.11 10.65 -4.46
N GLY A 322 8.12 10.64 -5.79
CA GLY A 322 8.48 9.48 -6.55
C GLY A 322 8.67 9.74 -8.03
N ILE A 323 8.76 8.66 -8.80
CA ILE A 323 8.99 8.70 -10.25
C ILE A 323 7.87 7.97 -10.99
N ILE A 324 7.51 8.50 -12.15
CA ILE A 324 6.81 7.79 -13.22
C ILE A 324 7.65 7.81 -14.49
N ALA A 325 7.88 6.65 -15.11
CA ALA A 325 8.71 6.49 -16.30
C ALA A 325 8.13 5.42 -17.22
N GLY A 326 8.34 5.56 -18.53
CA GLY A 326 7.87 4.57 -19.49
C GLY A 326 6.34 4.51 -19.58
N GLY A 327 5.82 3.30 -19.76
CA GLY A 327 4.43 3.04 -20.11
C GLY A 327 4.14 3.29 -21.59
N LEU A 328 2.99 2.80 -22.05
CA LEU A 328 2.50 3.05 -23.40
C LEU A 328 1.59 4.27 -23.41
N LEU A 329 1.74 5.05 -24.49
CA LEU A 329 0.81 6.10 -24.91
C LEU A 329 -0.40 5.46 -25.60
N GLU A 330 -1.43 6.28 -25.84
CA GLU A 330 -2.66 5.84 -26.50
C GLU A 330 -2.44 5.40 -27.95
N ASP A 331 -1.37 5.83 -28.61
CA ASP A 331 -0.98 5.35 -29.94
C ASP A 331 -0.06 4.11 -29.93
N GLY A 332 0.15 3.49 -28.76
CA GLY A 332 0.92 2.25 -28.65
C GLY A 332 2.44 2.44 -28.70
N LEU A 333 2.94 3.67 -28.52
CA LEU A 333 4.38 3.95 -28.38
C LEU A 333 4.82 4.03 -26.92
N VAL A 334 6.05 3.60 -26.63
CA VAL A 334 6.63 3.69 -25.28
C VAL A 334 7.01 5.14 -24.99
N ASN A 335 6.39 5.73 -23.97
CA ASN A 335 6.73 7.07 -23.51
C ASN A 335 8.19 7.13 -23.08
N GLN A 336 8.96 8.06 -23.65
CA GLN A 336 10.39 8.22 -23.38
C GLN A 336 10.70 9.28 -22.32
N ARG A 337 9.68 9.87 -21.70
CA ARG A 337 9.82 10.92 -20.68
C ARG A 337 9.75 10.35 -19.27
N THR A 338 10.63 10.82 -18.40
CA THR A 338 10.63 10.55 -16.97
C THR A 338 10.13 11.76 -16.21
N TYR A 339 9.19 11.54 -15.31
CA TYR A 339 8.63 12.58 -14.47
C TYR A 339 8.86 12.24 -13.01
N ARG A 340 9.33 13.21 -12.25
CA ARG A 340 9.21 13.19 -10.79
C ARG A 340 7.85 13.73 -10.40
N TRP A 341 7.20 13.07 -9.46
CA TRP A 341 5.93 13.49 -8.91
C TRP A 341 6.04 13.81 -7.43
N THR A 342 5.27 14.79 -6.98
CA THR A 342 5.15 15.16 -5.56
C THR A 342 3.67 15.21 -5.19
N LEU A 343 3.29 14.53 -4.12
CA LEU A 343 1.94 14.50 -3.57
C LEU A 343 1.93 15.16 -2.19
N LYS A 344 1.02 16.11 -1.99
CA LYS A 344 0.75 16.72 -0.68
C LYS A 344 -0.61 16.26 -0.17
N THR A 345 -0.65 15.65 1.01
CA THR A 345 -1.90 15.15 1.62
C THR A 345 -2.46 16.06 2.71
N SER A 346 -1.80 17.19 2.99
CA SER A 346 -2.25 18.18 3.99
C SER A 346 -3.40 19.06 3.52
N ASP A 347 -3.62 19.13 2.21
CA ASP A 347 -4.70 19.92 1.63
C ASP A 347 -6.03 19.15 1.64
N PRO A 348 -7.20 19.84 1.70
CA PRO A 348 -8.52 19.20 1.71
C PRO A 348 -8.78 18.31 0.48
N GLU A 349 -8.12 18.62 -0.64
CA GLU A 349 -8.09 17.81 -1.85
C GLU A 349 -6.63 17.51 -2.21
N PRO A 350 -6.23 16.23 -2.35
CA PRO A 350 -4.84 15.88 -2.62
C PRO A 350 -4.41 16.37 -4.01
N VAL A 351 -3.25 17.01 -4.08
CA VAL A 351 -2.66 17.52 -5.34
C VAL A 351 -1.38 16.75 -5.65
N VAL A 352 -1.27 16.26 -6.88
CA VAL A 352 -0.05 15.65 -7.43
C VAL A 352 0.54 16.57 -8.50
N SER A 353 1.75 17.06 -8.25
CA SER A 353 2.50 17.90 -9.19
C SER A 353 3.61 17.08 -9.85
N PHE A 354 3.93 17.39 -11.11
CA PHE A 354 4.93 16.66 -11.89
C PHE A 354 5.98 17.60 -12.48
N GLU A 355 7.23 17.15 -12.50
CA GLU A 355 8.34 17.80 -13.18
C GLU A 355 9.12 16.79 -14.04
N ILE A 356 9.55 17.23 -15.23
CA ILE A 356 10.38 16.38 -16.11
C ILE A 356 11.81 16.38 -15.57
N VAL A 357 12.37 15.18 -15.39
CA VAL A 357 13.72 14.99 -14.82
C VAL A 357 14.70 14.34 -15.79
N ASP A 358 14.34 14.22 -17.07
CA ASP A 358 15.24 13.69 -18.09
C ASP A 358 16.45 14.61 -18.32
N ALA A 359 17.64 14.02 -18.46
CA ALA A 359 18.75 14.70 -19.14
C ALA A 359 18.34 15.03 -20.59
N PRO A 360 18.91 16.05 -21.26
CA PRO A 360 18.60 16.32 -22.66
C PRO A 360 19.03 15.15 -23.55
N ILE A 361 18.08 14.28 -23.90
CA ILE A 361 18.29 13.12 -24.77
C ILE A 361 18.58 13.62 -26.20
N GLN A 362 19.67 13.15 -26.81
CA GLN A 362 19.91 13.37 -28.25
C GLN A 362 18.81 12.68 -29.06
N ARG A 363 18.38 13.25 -30.20
CA ARG A 363 17.21 12.79 -30.99
C ARG A 363 17.19 11.29 -31.37
N ASN A 364 18.30 10.57 -31.23
CA ASN A 364 18.48 9.16 -31.64
C ASN A 364 18.95 8.24 -30.49
N GLN A 365 18.50 8.43 -29.24
CA GLN A 365 18.81 7.51 -28.13
C GLN A 365 17.55 7.05 -27.39
N THR A 366 17.42 5.73 -27.20
CA THR A 366 16.35 5.09 -26.41
C THR A 366 16.64 5.22 -24.91
N SER A 367 15.64 5.65 -24.12
CA SER A 367 15.74 5.66 -22.66
C SER A 367 15.61 4.25 -22.09
N LEU A 368 16.67 3.77 -21.45
CA LEU A 368 16.72 2.41 -20.85
C LEU A 368 15.82 2.27 -19.60
N LEU A 369 15.42 3.39 -19.00
CA LEU A 369 14.48 3.48 -17.87
C LEU A 369 13.01 3.48 -18.31
N SER A 370 12.75 3.92 -19.54
CA SER A 370 11.41 4.04 -20.08
C SER A 370 10.91 2.69 -20.58
N ARG A 371 10.25 1.95 -19.70
CA ARG A 371 9.77 0.59 -19.96
C ARG A 371 8.26 0.48 -19.86
N PHE A 372 7.68 -0.40 -20.66
CA PHE A 372 6.31 -0.86 -20.51
C PHE A 372 6.28 -2.25 -19.86
N GLY A 373 5.44 -2.42 -18.83
CA GLY A 373 5.25 -3.72 -18.17
C GLY A 373 6.42 -4.17 -17.29
N ALA A 374 7.31 -3.24 -16.90
CA ALA A 374 8.38 -3.52 -15.95
C ALA A 374 7.86 -3.57 -14.50
N THR A 375 8.50 -4.38 -13.67
CA THR A 375 8.27 -4.41 -12.22
C THR A 375 9.34 -3.59 -11.51
N VAL A 376 8.95 -2.77 -10.54
CA VAL A 376 9.88 -1.98 -9.73
C VAL A 376 9.74 -2.26 -8.26
N ILE A 377 10.86 -2.48 -7.58
CA ILE A 377 10.95 -2.72 -6.14
C ILE A 377 11.97 -1.76 -5.55
N ASN A 378 11.57 -1.01 -4.52
CA ASN A 378 12.49 -0.14 -3.79
C ASN A 378 13.17 -0.91 -2.66
N SER A 379 14.46 -0.65 -2.47
CA SER A 379 15.24 -1.12 -1.33
C SER A 379 16.24 -0.05 -0.92
N GLY A 380 16.02 0.54 0.26
CA GLY A 380 16.82 1.67 0.75
C GLY A 380 16.77 2.86 -0.21
N GLU A 381 17.93 3.37 -0.62
CA GLU A 381 18.07 4.48 -1.59
C GLU A 381 18.05 4.03 -3.06
N TYR A 382 17.87 2.73 -3.33
CA TYR A 382 17.91 2.16 -4.67
C TYR A 382 16.55 1.64 -5.12
N SER A 383 16.31 1.70 -6.43
CA SER A 383 15.15 1.08 -7.09
C SER A 383 15.63 0.00 -8.05
N PHE A 384 15.11 -1.21 -7.91
CA PHE A 384 15.38 -2.33 -8.81
C PHE A 384 14.30 -2.37 -9.88
N VAL A 385 14.68 -2.44 -11.15
CA VAL A 385 13.77 -2.49 -12.29
C VAL A 385 13.96 -3.81 -13.01
N PHE A 386 12.87 -4.56 -13.18
CA PHE A 386 12.85 -5.91 -13.73
C PHE A 386 12.02 -5.97 -15.01
N GLY A 387 12.63 -6.45 -16.09
CA GLY A 387 11.98 -6.77 -17.35
C GLY A 387 11.35 -5.56 -18.03
N GLY A 388 10.26 -5.83 -18.76
CA GLY A 388 9.53 -4.85 -19.56
C GLY A 388 10.00 -4.75 -21.00
N VAL A 389 9.31 -3.90 -21.77
CA VAL A 389 9.61 -3.59 -23.18
C VAL A 389 10.12 -2.16 -23.29
N ILE A 390 11.15 -1.95 -24.11
CA ILE A 390 11.70 -0.64 -24.44
C ILE A 390 11.35 -0.24 -25.89
N LYS A 391 11.60 1.03 -26.22
CA LYS A 391 11.39 1.56 -27.56
C LYS A 391 12.38 0.97 -28.58
N ASP A 392 11.91 0.72 -29.79
CA ASP A 392 12.63 0.34 -31.02
C ASP A 392 13.33 -1.03 -31.02
N VAL A 393 13.88 -1.49 -29.89
CA VAL A 393 14.66 -2.73 -29.83
C VAL A 393 14.14 -3.69 -28.77
N GLN A 394 14.43 -4.99 -28.94
CA GLN A 394 14.23 -5.96 -27.87
C GLN A 394 15.09 -5.60 -26.65
N LEU A 395 14.52 -5.72 -25.43
CA LEU A 395 15.28 -5.58 -24.19
C LEU A 395 16.42 -6.62 -24.14
N PRO A 396 17.69 -6.18 -24.13
CA PRO A 396 18.83 -7.10 -24.04
C PRO A 396 18.89 -7.80 -22.68
N ALA A 397 19.42 -9.02 -22.65
CA ALA A 397 19.63 -9.79 -21.40
C ALA A 397 20.34 -8.98 -20.30
N ALA A 398 21.37 -8.21 -20.66
CA ALA A 398 22.13 -7.38 -19.72
C ALA A 398 21.32 -6.26 -19.06
N LEU A 399 20.11 -5.99 -19.53
CA LEU A 399 19.20 -4.97 -19.01
C LEU A 399 17.92 -5.56 -18.42
N ASP A 400 17.77 -6.88 -18.34
CA ASP A 400 16.61 -7.53 -17.71
C ASP A 400 16.46 -7.10 -16.25
N MET A 401 17.57 -6.90 -15.55
CA MET A 401 17.61 -6.56 -14.13
C MET A 401 18.59 -5.40 -13.94
N ILE A 402 18.07 -4.20 -13.66
CA ILE A 402 18.91 -3.01 -13.45
C ILE A 402 18.63 -2.38 -12.08
N ILE A 403 19.61 -1.67 -11.56
CA ILE A 403 19.51 -0.89 -10.32
C ILE A 403 19.66 0.58 -10.67
N VAL A 404 18.74 1.37 -10.15
CA VAL A 404 18.64 2.81 -10.39
C VAL A 404 18.80 3.53 -9.06
N LYS A 405 19.55 4.63 -9.08
CA LYS A 405 19.72 5.54 -7.95
C LYS A 405 19.26 6.93 -8.32
N GLU A 406 18.63 7.61 -7.37
CA GLU A 406 18.36 9.04 -7.50
C GLU A 406 19.64 9.87 -7.32
N VAL A 407 19.84 10.84 -8.21
CA VAL A 407 20.93 11.81 -8.17
C VAL A 407 20.36 13.22 -8.32
N ASN A 408 21.13 14.25 -7.94
CA ASN A 408 20.67 15.65 -7.95
C ASN A 408 20.10 16.13 -9.30
N ALA A 409 20.45 15.48 -10.42
CA ALA A 409 20.04 15.83 -11.77
C ALA A 409 19.08 14.81 -12.44
N GLY A 410 18.51 13.86 -11.69
CA GLY A 410 17.55 12.87 -12.21
C GLY A 410 17.79 11.46 -11.70
N LEU A 411 17.61 10.46 -12.58
CA LEU A 411 17.85 9.06 -12.28
C LEU A 411 19.07 8.52 -13.05
N GLU A 412 19.89 7.73 -12.37
CA GLU A 412 21.05 7.08 -12.97
C GLU A 412 20.94 5.55 -12.82
N ILE A 413 21.20 4.83 -13.92
CA ILE A 413 21.37 3.38 -13.87
C ILE A 413 22.77 3.08 -13.37
N VAL A 414 22.87 2.61 -12.13
CA VAL A 414 24.14 2.40 -11.44
C VAL A 414 24.69 0.98 -11.62
N ALA A 415 23.84 0.01 -11.94
CA ALA A 415 24.24 -1.37 -12.16
C ALA A 415 23.25 -2.18 -12.99
N SER A 416 23.74 -3.26 -13.60
CA SER A 416 22.95 -4.40 -14.07
C SER A 416 23.28 -5.66 -13.27
N LEU A 417 22.34 -6.60 -13.19
CA LEU A 417 22.50 -7.86 -12.48
C LEU A 417 22.50 -9.03 -13.44
N ASP A 418 23.57 -9.83 -13.36
CA ASP A 418 23.71 -11.08 -14.11
C ASP A 418 23.57 -12.28 -13.18
N GLY A 419 22.55 -13.10 -13.43
CA GLY A 419 22.26 -14.31 -12.67
C GLY A 419 23.14 -15.49 -13.06
N PHE A 420 23.69 -16.18 -12.06
CA PHE A 420 24.43 -17.44 -12.24
C PHE A 420 23.96 -18.48 -11.21
N GLY A 421 23.70 -19.69 -11.68
CA GLY A 421 23.48 -20.88 -10.85
C GLY A 421 24.61 -21.90 -11.01
N GLU A 422 24.41 -23.09 -10.46
CA GLU A 422 25.43 -24.17 -10.49
C GLU A 422 25.83 -24.59 -11.92
N SER A 423 24.89 -24.56 -12.85
CA SER A 423 25.08 -25.01 -14.24
C SER A 423 25.42 -23.89 -15.23
N GLY A 424 25.66 -22.66 -14.77
CA GLY A 424 26.00 -21.51 -15.62
C GLY A 424 25.05 -20.33 -15.45
N SER A 425 24.94 -19.50 -16.49
CA SER A 425 24.08 -18.31 -16.46
C SER A 425 22.60 -18.70 -16.38
N LEU A 426 21.86 -18.01 -15.52
CA LEU A 426 20.42 -18.14 -15.38
C LEU A 426 19.76 -16.80 -15.69
N ARG A 427 18.73 -16.86 -16.54
CA ARG A 427 17.97 -15.70 -16.99
C ARG A 427 16.48 -15.95 -16.77
N PRO A 428 15.86 -15.32 -15.76
CA PRO A 428 14.41 -15.36 -15.59
C PRO A 428 13.70 -14.71 -16.77
N PHE A 429 12.56 -15.27 -17.19
CA PHE A 429 11.73 -14.66 -18.22
C PHE A 429 10.69 -13.74 -17.57
N LEU A 430 10.86 -12.43 -17.70
CA LEU A 430 10.19 -11.43 -16.88
C LEU A 430 8.86 -10.90 -17.45
N ILE A 431 8.42 -11.35 -18.64
CA ILE A 431 7.12 -10.94 -19.19
C ILE A 431 5.99 -11.63 -18.44
N GLY A 432 5.16 -10.83 -17.78
CA GLY A 432 4.04 -11.29 -16.96
C GLY A 432 4.46 -12.07 -15.71
N ALA A 433 5.74 -12.04 -15.32
CA ALA A 433 6.21 -12.59 -14.07
C ALA A 433 5.91 -11.63 -12.91
N SER A 434 5.88 -12.16 -11.69
CA SER A 434 5.90 -11.34 -10.47
C SER A 434 7.26 -11.45 -9.81
N VAL A 435 7.81 -10.30 -9.41
CA VAL A 435 9.02 -10.23 -8.57
C VAL A 435 8.59 -9.74 -7.19
N ILE A 436 9.03 -10.40 -6.13
CA ILE A 436 8.69 -10.02 -4.76
C ILE A 436 9.91 -10.10 -3.84
N PRO A 437 10.20 -9.04 -3.06
CA PRO A 437 11.17 -9.15 -1.98
C PRO A 437 10.56 -9.99 -0.86
N HIS A 438 11.32 -10.94 -0.31
CA HIS A 438 10.84 -11.82 0.78
C HIS A 438 11.73 -11.78 2.02
N ALA A 439 12.97 -11.35 1.87
CA ALA A 439 13.89 -10.97 2.94
C ALA A 439 14.75 -9.79 2.47
N ASP A 440 15.57 -9.24 3.37
CA ASP A 440 16.43 -8.10 3.06
C ASP A 440 17.43 -8.45 1.94
N GLY A 441 17.33 -7.73 0.82
CA GLY A 441 18.12 -8.01 -0.38
C GLY A 441 17.80 -9.32 -1.10
N GLU A 442 16.79 -10.10 -0.69
CA GLU A 442 16.41 -11.37 -1.32
C GLU A 442 15.10 -11.26 -2.10
N PHE A 443 15.10 -11.79 -3.33
CA PHE A 443 14.02 -11.62 -4.30
C PHE A 443 13.61 -12.95 -4.92
N ALA A 444 12.30 -13.21 -4.92
CA ALA A 444 11.70 -14.32 -5.65
C ALA A 444 11.11 -13.83 -6.98
N VAL A 445 11.33 -14.59 -8.05
CA VAL A 445 10.65 -14.42 -9.34
C VAL A 445 9.75 -15.62 -9.56
N VAL A 446 8.45 -15.39 -9.68
CA VAL A 446 7.43 -16.44 -9.87
C VAL A 446 6.60 -16.19 -11.12
N GLY A 447 6.32 -17.26 -11.85
CA GLY A 447 5.59 -17.21 -13.11
C GLY A 447 6.32 -16.50 -14.24
N GLY A 448 5.55 -16.05 -15.23
CA GLY A 448 6.05 -15.50 -16.49
C GLY A 448 5.89 -16.48 -17.65
N GLY A 449 5.70 -15.94 -18.84
CA GLY A 449 5.49 -16.73 -20.05
C GLY A 449 5.00 -15.91 -21.22
N ALA A 450 5.22 -16.44 -22.42
CA ALA A 450 4.87 -15.79 -23.67
C ALA A 450 4.09 -16.74 -24.60
N THR A 451 3.05 -16.28 -25.28
CA THR A 451 2.35 -17.07 -26.31
C THR A 451 3.22 -17.26 -27.54
N CYS A 452 4.19 -16.38 -27.76
CA CYS A 452 5.12 -16.41 -28.89
C CYS A 452 4.38 -16.53 -30.24
N PHE A 453 3.38 -15.66 -30.43
CA PHE A 453 2.51 -15.65 -31.60
C PHE A 453 1.82 -17.02 -31.81
N SER A 454 1.70 -17.49 -33.04
CA SER A 454 1.14 -18.81 -33.37
C SER A 454 2.15 -19.97 -33.24
N MET A 455 3.37 -19.73 -32.73
CA MET A 455 4.45 -20.71 -32.75
C MET A 455 4.41 -21.68 -31.56
N GLY A 456 3.70 -21.29 -30.50
CA GLY A 456 3.44 -22.09 -29.30
C GLY A 456 3.84 -21.34 -28.03
N THR A 457 3.17 -21.64 -26.92
CA THR A 457 3.41 -20.90 -25.67
C THR A 457 4.69 -21.37 -24.97
N TYR A 458 5.54 -20.41 -24.62
CA TYR A 458 6.62 -20.58 -23.66
C TYR A 458 6.13 -20.27 -22.25
N TRP A 459 6.41 -21.17 -21.31
CA TRP A 459 6.22 -20.95 -19.88
C TRP A 459 7.57 -20.94 -19.19
N THR A 460 7.73 -20.12 -18.15
CA THR A 460 8.93 -20.20 -17.31
C THR A 460 9.17 -21.63 -16.80
N GLN A 461 10.42 -22.04 -16.70
CA GLN A 461 10.78 -23.40 -16.28
C GLN A 461 10.57 -23.63 -14.77
N GLY A 462 10.47 -22.57 -13.99
CA GLY A 462 10.44 -22.62 -12.55
C GLY A 462 10.39 -21.25 -11.90
N SER A 463 10.43 -21.25 -10.56
CA SER A 463 10.64 -20.07 -9.75
C SER A 463 12.14 -19.82 -9.56
N TYR A 464 12.52 -18.55 -9.51
CA TYR A 464 13.89 -18.14 -9.25
C TYR A 464 13.97 -17.47 -7.88
N ASN A 465 15.09 -17.67 -7.19
CA ASN A 465 15.43 -16.89 -6.00
C ASN A 465 16.88 -16.37 -6.14
N PHE A 466 17.11 -15.12 -5.82
CA PHE A 466 18.44 -14.51 -5.83
C PHE A 466 18.55 -13.44 -4.74
N ALA A 467 19.80 -13.11 -4.36
CA ALA A 467 20.08 -12.09 -3.37
C ALA A 467 21.07 -11.07 -3.92
N PHE A 468 20.86 -9.80 -3.56
CA PHE A 468 21.79 -8.73 -3.90
C PHE A 468 21.97 -7.77 -2.73
N ASP A 469 23.18 -7.75 -2.20
CA ASP A 469 23.62 -6.77 -1.21
C ASP A 469 24.01 -5.45 -1.91
N THR A 470 23.23 -4.40 -1.62
CA THR A 470 23.45 -3.04 -2.16
C THR A 470 24.79 -2.42 -1.71
N GLN A 471 25.40 -2.87 -0.62
CA GLN A 471 26.73 -2.40 -0.19
C GLN A 471 27.82 -2.71 -1.22
N ARG A 472 27.60 -3.70 -2.10
CA ARG A 472 28.49 -4.02 -3.23
C ARG A 472 28.57 -2.90 -4.26
N LEU A 473 27.55 -2.06 -4.37
CA LEU A 473 27.59 -0.88 -5.24
C LEU A 473 28.60 0.13 -4.71
N VAL A 474 28.68 0.31 -3.40
CA VAL A 474 29.62 1.22 -2.73
C VAL A 474 31.06 0.68 -2.79
N SER A 475 31.26 -0.61 -2.55
CA SER A 475 32.59 -1.23 -2.57
C SER A 475 33.14 -1.48 -3.98
N GLY A 476 32.29 -1.40 -5.01
CA GLY A 476 32.64 -1.75 -6.40
C GLY A 476 32.86 -3.24 -6.64
N GLN A 477 32.41 -4.11 -5.72
CA GLN A 477 32.64 -5.55 -5.80
C GLN A 477 31.70 -6.25 -6.79
N LYS A 478 32.15 -6.37 -8.04
CA LYS A 478 31.36 -6.96 -9.15
C LYS A 478 31.22 -8.49 -9.09
N LYS A 479 32.23 -9.20 -8.60
CA LYS A 479 32.24 -10.68 -8.51
C LYS A 479 31.76 -11.17 -7.13
N LEU A 480 31.11 -12.33 -7.13
CA LEU A 480 30.68 -13.01 -5.90
C LEU A 480 31.88 -13.52 -5.07
N PRO A 481 31.84 -13.44 -3.73
CA PRO A 481 32.79 -14.14 -2.87
C PRO A 481 32.71 -15.67 -3.07
N LEU A 482 33.85 -16.37 -2.93
CA LEU A 482 33.95 -17.84 -3.05
C LEU A 482 33.06 -18.63 -2.05
N LEU A 483 32.55 -17.96 -1.01
CA LEU A 483 31.79 -18.54 0.11
C LEU A 483 30.40 -17.89 0.26
N ALA A 484 29.78 -17.45 -0.84
CA ALA A 484 28.42 -16.94 -0.79
C ALA A 484 27.48 -18.02 -0.20
N SER A 485 26.73 -17.67 0.85
CA SER A 485 25.75 -18.54 1.47
C SER A 485 24.75 -19.02 0.42
N GLN A 486 24.49 -20.33 0.38
CA GLN A 486 23.44 -20.88 -0.45
C GLN A 486 22.10 -20.31 0.02
N ILE A 487 21.51 -19.45 -0.81
CA ILE A 487 20.18 -18.90 -0.58
C ILE A 487 19.19 -20.07 -0.67
N ALA A 488 18.21 -20.14 0.23
CA ALA A 488 17.19 -21.18 0.17
C ALA A 488 16.42 -21.10 -1.19
N PRO A 489 16.05 -22.23 -1.80
CA PRO A 489 15.23 -22.20 -3.00
C PRO A 489 13.82 -21.71 -2.68
N VAL A 490 13.20 -21.00 -3.63
CA VAL A 490 11.77 -20.69 -3.58
C VAL A 490 11.04 -21.75 -4.39
N GLU A 491 10.33 -22.65 -3.73
CA GLU A 491 9.76 -23.86 -4.34
C GLU A 491 8.25 -23.81 -4.37
N TYR A 492 7.65 -24.21 -5.51
CA TYR A 492 6.21 -24.39 -5.61
C TYR A 492 5.73 -25.43 -4.58
N SER A 493 4.65 -25.12 -3.86
CA SER A 493 4.07 -25.97 -2.84
C SER A 493 2.73 -26.56 -3.28
N GLU A 494 1.73 -25.71 -3.50
CA GLU A 494 0.37 -26.12 -3.84
C GLU A 494 -0.38 -25.01 -4.60
N THR A 495 -1.51 -25.37 -5.18
CA THR A 495 -2.47 -24.42 -5.78
C THR A 495 -3.78 -24.50 -5.00
N VAL A 496 -4.32 -23.34 -4.62
CA VAL A 496 -5.57 -23.22 -3.85
C VAL A 496 -6.59 -22.51 -4.73
N GLU A 497 -7.79 -23.07 -4.85
CA GLU A 497 -8.87 -22.43 -5.61
C GLU A 497 -9.51 -21.29 -4.82
N ILE A 498 -9.79 -20.18 -5.51
CA ILE A 498 -10.59 -19.07 -4.96
C ILE A 498 -11.99 -19.17 -5.56
N THR A 499 -12.97 -19.44 -4.70
CA THR A 499 -14.37 -19.31 -5.06
C THR A 499 -14.74 -17.84 -5.11
N ALA A 500 -15.17 -17.37 -6.29
CA ALA A 500 -15.57 -15.99 -6.48
C ALA A 500 -16.81 -15.68 -5.63
N ASP A 501 -16.73 -14.64 -4.81
CA ASP A 501 -17.91 -14.07 -4.16
C ASP A 501 -18.54 -13.06 -5.14
N GLU A 502 -19.43 -13.55 -6.01
CA GLU A 502 -20.10 -12.76 -7.05
C GLU A 502 -21.35 -12.01 -6.55
N THR A 503 -21.62 -12.00 -5.25
CA THR A 503 -22.67 -11.15 -4.69
C THR A 503 -22.33 -9.69 -5.00
N LYS A 504 -23.01 -9.17 -6.05
CA LYS A 504 -23.15 -7.73 -6.33
C LYS A 504 -23.40 -7.06 -5.01
N ALA A 505 -22.75 -5.92 -4.79
CA ALA A 505 -22.95 -5.09 -3.63
C ALA A 505 -24.46 -4.83 -3.37
N SER A 506 -25.12 -5.68 -2.58
CA SER A 506 -25.45 -5.23 -1.25
C SER A 506 -24.11 -5.06 -0.56
N THR A 507 -23.85 -3.88 0.01
CA THR A 507 -23.06 -3.83 1.24
C THR A 507 -23.57 -4.98 2.11
N GLU A 508 -22.94 -6.16 2.01
CA GLU A 508 -23.06 -7.13 3.07
C GLU A 508 -22.37 -6.41 4.20
N ILE A 509 -23.22 -5.76 5.01
CA ILE A 509 -22.98 -5.50 6.41
C ILE A 509 -22.36 -6.80 6.88
N LEU A 510 -21.02 -6.83 6.97
CA LEU A 510 -20.33 -7.92 7.61
C LEU A 510 -21.05 -8.08 8.95
N PRO A 511 -21.36 -9.31 9.39
CA PRO A 511 -22.12 -9.50 10.61
C PRO A 511 -21.52 -8.59 11.70
N PRO A 512 -22.34 -7.76 12.36
CA PRO A 512 -21.84 -6.74 13.28
C PRO A 512 -20.84 -7.38 14.22
N VAL A 513 -19.73 -6.68 14.47
CA VAL A 513 -18.71 -7.20 15.39
C VAL A 513 -19.41 -7.55 16.72
N SER A 514 -19.22 -8.77 17.21
CA SER A 514 -19.84 -9.23 18.45
C SER A 514 -19.45 -8.30 19.59
N LEU A 515 -20.43 -7.54 20.10
CA LEU A 515 -20.24 -6.62 21.22
C LEU A 515 -20.36 -7.38 22.53
N HIS A 516 -19.36 -7.24 23.38
CA HIS A 516 -19.43 -7.73 24.75
C HIS A 516 -20.16 -6.70 25.61
N CYS A 517 -21.32 -7.05 26.16
CA CYS A 517 -21.99 -6.17 27.11
C CYS A 517 -21.16 -6.06 28.40
N LEU A 518 -20.94 -4.83 28.87
CA LEU A 518 -20.25 -4.64 30.14
C LEU A 518 -21.08 -5.16 31.32
N PRO A 519 -20.44 -5.80 32.31
CA PRO A 519 -21.14 -6.25 33.51
C PRO A 519 -21.68 -5.04 34.28
N ARG A 520 -22.95 -5.15 34.68
CA ARG A 520 -23.63 -4.22 35.57
C ARG A 520 -23.65 -4.80 36.97
N ILE A 521 -23.17 -4.06 37.95
CA ILE A 521 -22.96 -4.53 39.32
C ILE A 521 -23.41 -3.48 40.32
N LYS A 522 -23.87 -3.94 41.48
CA LYS A 522 -24.05 -3.09 42.66
C LYS A 522 -22.82 -3.17 43.53
N VAL A 523 -22.30 -2.03 43.94
CA VAL A 523 -21.16 -1.94 44.85
C VAL A 523 -21.69 -1.57 46.23
N GLU A 524 -21.66 -2.53 47.14
CA GLU A 524 -22.21 -2.39 48.49
C GLU A 524 -21.15 -1.96 49.51
N SER A 525 -19.86 -2.23 49.24
CA SER A 525 -18.75 -1.93 50.14
C SER A 525 -17.51 -1.38 49.42
N LYS A 526 -16.61 -0.77 50.20
CA LYS A 526 -15.30 -0.29 49.71
C LYS A 526 -14.40 -1.43 49.22
N ASP A 527 -14.48 -2.60 49.85
CA ASP A 527 -13.66 -3.78 49.50
C ASP A 527 -14.07 -4.36 48.14
N GLN A 528 -15.37 -4.34 47.84
CA GLN A 528 -15.87 -4.70 46.51
C GLN A 528 -15.34 -3.73 45.44
N PHE A 529 -15.30 -2.42 45.75
CA PHE A 529 -14.71 -1.45 44.82
C PHE A 529 -13.21 -1.67 44.60
N HIS A 530 -12.45 -2.02 45.65
CA HIS A 530 -11.04 -2.39 45.50
C HIS A 530 -10.86 -3.62 44.61
N THR A 531 -11.73 -4.63 44.75
CA THR A 531 -11.70 -5.82 43.88
C THR A 531 -11.91 -5.45 42.40
N ILE A 532 -12.77 -4.46 42.11
CA ILE A 532 -12.99 -3.93 40.76
C ILE A 532 -11.73 -3.22 40.24
N LEU A 533 -11.08 -2.40 41.08
CA LEU A 533 -9.83 -1.72 40.72
C LEU A 533 -8.73 -2.73 40.37
N ASP A 534 -8.55 -3.76 41.20
CA ASP A 534 -7.54 -4.80 41.02
C ASP A 534 -7.79 -5.64 39.76
N ALA A 535 -9.07 -5.85 39.40
CA ALA A 535 -9.43 -6.57 38.19
C ALA A 535 -9.07 -5.83 36.90
N GLY A 536 -8.91 -4.50 36.94
CA GLY A 536 -8.48 -3.69 35.79
C GLY A 536 -9.43 -3.72 34.59
N LYS A 537 -10.71 -4.06 34.81
CA LYS A 537 -11.74 -4.16 33.76
C LYS A 537 -12.88 -3.16 34.00
N PRO A 538 -13.45 -2.58 32.94
CA PRO A 538 -14.57 -1.67 33.05
C PRO A 538 -15.82 -2.39 33.53
N VAL A 539 -16.61 -1.68 34.34
CA VAL A 539 -17.88 -2.16 34.89
C VAL A 539 -18.85 -0.98 35.01
N ILE A 540 -20.15 -1.24 34.91
CA ILE A 540 -21.18 -0.25 35.22
C ILE A 540 -21.66 -0.50 36.66
N ILE A 541 -21.49 0.50 37.52
CA ILE A 541 -22.04 0.50 38.87
C ILE A 541 -23.45 1.09 38.78
N GLU A 542 -24.44 0.22 38.93
CA GLU A 542 -25.85 0.60 38.73
C GLU A 542 -26.51 1.12 40.00
N SER A 543 -27.50 2.01 39.82
CA SER A 543 -28.31 2.56 40.92
C SER A 543 -27.48 3.23 42.02
N ALA A 544 -26.37 3.88 41.66
CA ALA A 544 -25.58 4.64 42.60
C ALA A 544 -26.37 5.87 43.09
N ASN A 545 -26.34 6.13 44.40
CA ASN A 545 -26.91 7.37 44.93
C ASN A 545 -25.97 8.55 44.62
N LEU A 546 -26.18 9.18 43.46
CA LEU A 546 -25.43 10.36 43.02
C LEU A 546 -25.91 11.68 43.67
N GLY A 547 -26.87 11.62 44.59
CA GLY A 547 -27.47 12.79 45.22
C GLY A 547 -28.57 13.46 44.36
N PRO A 548 -29.04 14.66 44.76
CA PRO A 548 -30.13 15.37 44.09
C PRO A 548 -29.87 15.70 42.62
N CYS A 549 -28.61 15.70 42.15
CA CYS A 549 -28.26 16.08 40.79
C CYS A 549 -29.03 15.31 39.71
N VAL A 550 -29.33 14.02 39.94
CA VAL A 550 -30.02 13.14 38.97
C VAL A 550 -31.45 13.61 38.70
N SER A 551 -32.15 14.14 39.71
CA SER A 551 -33.52 14.66 39.56
C SER A 551 -33.57 16.16 39.27
N GLU A 552 -32.61 16.94 39.76
CA GLU A 552 -32.70 18.41 39.78
C GLU A 552 -32.06 19.08 38.56
N TRP A 553 -31.04 18.49 37.91
CA TRP A 553 -30.26 19.13 36.84
C TRP A 553 -31.01 19.24 35.50
N SER A 554 -32.16 19.93 35.51
CA SER A 554 -32.88 20.41 34.34
C SER A 554 -32.12 21.51 33.58
N GLN A 555 -32.52 21.77 32.33
CA GLN A 555 -31.93 22.86 31.55
C GLN A 555 -32.09 24.19 32.29
N GLU A 556 -33.30 24.43 32.82
CA GLU A 556 -33.65 25.61 33.60
C GLU A 556 -32.82 25.69 34.88
N TYR A 557 -32.67 24.58 35.60
CA TYR A 557 -31.84 24.52 36.81
C TYR A 557 -30.38 24.79 36.50
N LEU A 558 -29.79 24.13 35.50
CA LEU A 558 -28.40 24.32 35.12
C LEU A 558 -28.12 25.78 34.76
N VAL A 559 -28.96 26.41 33.94
CA VAL A 559 -28.79 27.82 33.55
C VAL A 559 -28.91 28.75 34.77
N LYS A 560 -29.90 28.51 35.64
CA LYS A 560 -30.10 29.31 36.86
C LYS A 560 -28.93 29.16 37.85
N THR A 561 -28.43 27.94 38.02
CA THR A 561 -27.45 27.59 39.06
C THR A 561 -26.01 27.93 38.65
N VAL A 562 -25.68 27.76 37.36
CA VAL A 562 -24.36 28.13 36.81
C VAL A 562 -24.28 29.63 36.49
N GLY A 563 -25.40 30.22 36.09
CA GLY A 563 -25.50 31.60 35.62
C GLY A 563 -25.49 31.66 34.09
N ALA A 564 -26.50 32.31 33.50
CA ALA A 564 -26.68 32.38 32.06
C ALA A 564 -25.51 33.06 31.33
N ASP A 565 -24.92 34.08 31.95
CA ASP A 565 -23.83 34.90 31.36
C ASP A 565 -22.44 34.32 31.61
N ARG A 566 -22.33 33.15 32.25
CA ARG A 566 -21.02 32.52 32.46
C ARG A 566 -20.45 32.07 31.13
N GLU A 567 -19.26 32.54 30.77
CA GLU A 567 -18.56 32.07 29.58
C GLU A 567 -18.02 30.64 29.76
N VAL A 568 -18.19 29.82 28.74
CA VAL A 568 -17.67 28.45 28.66
C VAL A 568 -17.04 28.19 27.28
N SER A 569 -15.97 27.40 27.26
CA SER A 569 -15.33 26.95 26.03
C SER A 569 -15.97 25.64 25.55
N VAL A 570 -16.55 25.66 24.36
CA VAL A 570 -17.29 24.55 23.77
C VAL A 570 -16.66 24.12 22.46
N HIS A 571 -16.75 22.83 22.16
CA HIS A 571 -16.45 22.29 20.84
C HIS A 571 -17.72 22.37 20.02
N GLU A 572 -17.66 23.04 18.88
CA GLU A 572 -18.76 23.15 17.92
C GLU A 572 -18.40 22.39 16.66
N SER A 573 -19.27 21.46 16.27
CA SER A 573 -19.08 20.60 15.09
C SER A 573 -20.25 20.77 14.12
N THR A 574 -19.97 20.70 12.82
CA THR A 574 -21.00 20.62 11.78
C THR A 574 -21.34 19.18 11.43
N VAL A 575 -20.54 18.21 11.88
CA VAL A 575 -20.71 16.77 11.66
C VAL A 575 -20.96 16.02 12.97
N GLU A 576 -21.57 14.85 12.90
CA GLU A 576 -21.88 14.05 14.09
C GLU A 576 -20.62 13.50 14.77
N ASN A 577 -19.66 12.98 13.98
CA ASN A 577 -18.44 12.37 14.49
C ASN A 577 -17.31 13.41 14.51
N MET A 578 -16.92 13.85 15.71
CA MET A 578 -15.72 14.68 15.86
C MET A 578 -14.47 13.84 15.71
N ASP A 579 -13.43 14.40 15.09
CA ASP A 579 -12.10 13.82 14.93
C ASP A 579 -11.04 14.82 15.42
N PHE A 580 -10.25 14.40 16.41
CA PHE A 580 -9.19 15.22 16.99
C PHE A 580 -8.00 15.46 16.07
N ASN A 581 -7.65 14.50 15.22
CA ASN A 581 -6.50 14.61 14.33
C ASN A 581 -6.86 15.44 13.10
N ALA A 582 -8.05 15.20 12.52
CA ALA A 582 -8.55 15.98 11.38
C ALA A 582 -9.04 17.38 11.77
N LYS A 583 -9.27 17.65 13.06
CA LYS A 583 -9.74 18.95 13.59
C LYS A 583 -11.01 19.43 12.89
N ASN A 584 -11.97 18.54 12.67
CA ASN A 584 -13.25 18.82 12.00
C ASN A 584 -14.28 19.56 12.89
N PHE A 585 -13.82 20.20 13.96
CA PHE A 585 -14.60 20.99 14.92
C PHE A 585 -13.81 22.24 15.29
N ARG A 586 -14.48 23.22 15.90
CA ARG A 586 -13.84 24.46 16.39
C ARG A 586 -14.11 24.71 17.86
N TYR A 587 -13.16 25.34 18.55
CA TYR A 587 -13.37 25.86 19.89
C TYR A 587 -14.07 27.21 19.82
N VAL A 588 -15.16 27.38 20.56
CA VAL A 588 -15.94 28.62 20.62
C VAL A 588 -16.23 28.96 22.08
N THR A 589 -16.07 30.22 22.46
CA THR A 589 -16.55 30.71 23.76
C THR A 589 -18.01 31.11 23.64
N LYS A 590 -18.87 30.61 24.52
CA LYS A 590 -20.31 30.93 24.56
C LYS A 590 -20.76 31.23 25.98
N ASN A 591 -21.83 32.02 26.09
CA ASN A 591 -22.57 32.16 27.34
C ASN A 591 -23.27 30.83 27.66
N PHE A 592 -23.22 30.40 28.92
CA PHE A 592 -23.73 29.11 29.35
C PHE A 592 -25.23 28.95 29.05
N GLY A 593 -26.03 30.00 29.21
CA GLY A 593 -27.45 29.99 28.87
C GLY A 593 -27.72 29.75 27.38
N GLU A 594 -26.94 30.40 26.51
CA GLU A 594 -27.03 30.22 25.06
C GLU A 594 -26.59 28.81 24.66
N PHE A 595 -25.49 28.31 25.23
CA PHE A 595 -24.99 26.95 25.01
C PHE A 595 -26.03 25.88 25.36
N ILE A 596 -26.69 25.98 26.53
CA ILE A 596 -27.72 25.02 26.93
C ILE A 596 -28.94 25.09 26.00
N LYS A 597 -29.35 26.30 25.61
CA LYS A 597 -30.46 26.50 24.67
C LYS A 597 -30.17 25.87 23.31
N GLU A 598 -28.98 26.13 22.75
CA GLU A 598 -28.58 25.60 21.44
C GLU A 598 -28.47 24.06 21.44
N ILE A 599 -28.01 23.45 22.55
CA ILE A 599 -28.08 21.99 22.71
C ILE A 599 -29.53 21.51 22.67
N GLY A 600 -30.44 22.19 23.37
CA GLY A 600 -31.89 21.88 23.33
C GLY A 600 -32.51 22.02 21.94
N GLU A 601 -31.91 22.83 21.07
CA GLU A 601 -32.29 22.97 19.65
C GLU A 601 -31.61 21.91 18.74
N GLY A 602 -30.86 20.97 19.31
CA GLY A 602 -30.18 19.89 18.58
C GLY A 602 -28.82 20.27 17.99
N LYS A 603 -28.21 21.39 18.43
CA LYS A 603 -26.87 21.76 17.97
C LYS A 603 -25.81 20.81 18.52
N ARG A 604 -24.86 20.46 17.66
CA ARG A 604 -23.74 19.55 17.94
C ARG A 604 -22.64 20.27 18.72
N LEU A 605 -22.90 20.45 20.01
CA LEU A 605 -22.00 21.16 20.92
C LEU A 605 -21.52 20.23 22.03
N TYR A 606 -20.27 20.41 22.44
CA TYR A 606 -19.65 19.62 23.49
C TYR A 606 -18.84 20.49 24.46
N LEU A 607 -19.23 20.48 25.73
CA LEU A 607 -18.52 21.10 26.83
C LEU A 607 -17.74 20.04 27.60
N ARG A 608 -16.44 20.30 27.76
CA ARG A 608 -15.59 19.71 28.79
C ARG A 608 -15.12 20.85 29.67
N ALA A 609 -15.52 20.85 30.94
CA ALA A 609 -15.14 21.91 31.87
C ALA A 609 -13.61 22.00 32.02
N LEU A 610 -13.15 23.23 32.22
CA LEU A 610 -11.77 23.59 32.52
C LEU A 610 -11.75 24.37 33.84
N SER A 611 -10.57 24.45 34.48
CA SER A 611 -10.40 25.29 35.66
C SER A 611 -10.79 26.73 35.35
N LYS A 612 -11.60 27.34 36.22
CA LYS A 612 -12.00 28.74 36.11
C LYS A 612 -10.80 29.68 36.30
N ASP A 613 -9.92 29.33 37.21
CA ASP A 613 -8.82 30.19 37.63
C ASP A 613 -7.64 30.10 36.66
N GLU A 614 -7.20 28.87 36.34
CA GLU A 614 -6.07 28.66 35.41
C GLU A 614 -6.27 27.44 34.49
N PRO A 615 -7.06 27.57 33.40
CA PRO A 615 -7.38 26.48 32.48
C PRO A 615 -6.17 25.72 31.91
N SER A 616 -5.04 26.41 31.75
CA SER A 616 -3.80 25.86 31.17
C SER A 616 -2.83 25.27 32.19
N ASN A 617 -3.09 25.45 33.49
CA ASN A 617 -2.16 25.08 34.56
C ASN A 617 -2.78 24.19 35.64
N LEU A 618 -4.09 24.27 35.86
CA LEU A 618 -4.78 23.51 36.90
C LEU A 618 -5.81 22.55 36.30
N PRO A 619 -5.90 21.31 36.82
CA PRO A 619 -7.02 20.43 36.50
C PRO A 619 -8.33 21.04 37.03
N THR A 620 -9.42 20.86 36.31
CA THR A 620 -10.73 21.31 36.77
C THR A 620 -11.19 20.50 37.99
N GLN A 621 -11.88 21.18 38.91
CA GLN A 621 -12.52 20.58 40.06
C GLN A 621 -13.95 21.09 40.17
N LEU A 622 -14.93 20.19 40.14
CA LEU A 622 -16.35 20.54 40.20
C LEU A 622 -16.68 21.41 41.42
N VAL A 623 -16.12 21.09 42.59
CA VAL A 623 -16.28 21.86 43.84
C VAL A 623 -15.77 23.30 43.72
N THR A 624 -14.67 23.52 43.01
CA THR A 624 -14.05 24.84 42.87
C THR A 624 -14.68 25.64 41.73
N ASP A 625 -14.87 24.98 40.58
CA ASP A 625 -15.27 25.62 39.34
C ASP A 625 -16.80 25.78 39.24
N TYR A 626 -17.57 24.85 39.82
CA TYR A 626 -19.04 24.83 39.82
C TYR A 626 -19.61 24.51 41.22
N PRO A 627 -19.27 25.30 42.26
CA PRO A 627 -19.58 24.99 43.67
C PRO A 627 -21.07 24.82 43.94
N SER A 628 -21.94 25.52 43.19
CA SER A 628 -23.38 25.41 43.33
C SER A 628 -23.90 24.04 42.86
N LEU A 629 -23.40 23.53 41.73
CA LEU A 629 -23.74 22.21 41.23
C LEU A 629 -23.10 21.09 42.07
N ALA A 630 -21.88 21.31 42.57
CA ALA A 630 -21.16 20.33 43.37
C ALA A 630 -21.90 19.90 44.64
N LYS A 631 -22.78 20.75 45.19
CA LYS A 631 -23.62 20.42 46.36
C LYS A 631 -24.67 19.35 46.08
N ASP A 632 -25.08 19.21 44.82
CA ASP A 632 -26.12 18.28 44.41
C ASP A 632 -25.54 16.92 44.01
N PHE A 633 -24.23 16.87 43.75
CA PHE A 633 -23.53 15.67 43.30
C PHE A 633 -22.83 14.99 44.48
N ILE A 634 -23.16 13.72 44.71
CA ILE A 634 -22.59 12.88 45.76
C ILE A 634 -21.91 11.68 45.12
N LEU A 635 -20.62 11.50 45.38
CA LEU A 635 -19.97 10.23 45.05
C LEU A 635 -20.26 9.22 46.18
N PRO A 636 -20.77 8.01 45.90
CA PRO A 636 -21.09 7.04 46.94
C PRO A 636 -19.88 6.71 47.81
N SER A 637 -20.09 6.52 49.11
CA SER A 637 -19.01 6.29 50.08
C SER A 637 -18.22 4.99 49.84
N GLN A 638 -18.81 4.05 49.10
CA GLN A 638 -18.14 2.84 48.61
C GLN A 638 -16.98 3.16 47.65
N LEU A 639 -17.06 4.30 46.93
CA LEU A 639 -16.03 4.79 46.02
C LEU A 639 -15.08 5.78 46.71
N ALA A 640 -14.94 5.74 48.04
CA ALA A 640 -14.07 6.65 48.79
C ALA A 640 -12.62 6.70 48.25
N TYR A 641 -12.10 5.59 47.73
CA TYR A 641 -10.79 5.56 47.08
C TYR A 641 -10.66 6.57 45.94
N VAL A 642 -11.70 6.73 45.11
CA VAL A 642 -11.75 7.73 44.03
C VAL A 642 -11.67 9.14 44.61
N GLN A 643 -12.44 9.42 45.66
CA GLN A 643 -12.48 10.72 46.32
C GLN A 643 -11.12 11.09 46.93
N ASP A 644 -10.49 10.13 47.63
CA ASP A 644 -9.22 10.32 48.32
C ASP A 644 -8.05 10.49 47.34
N ASN A 645 -8.16 9.95 46.11
CA ASN A 645 -7.12 10.00 45.08
C ASN A 645 -7.50 10.86 43.87
N THR A 646 -8.49 11.74 44.02
CA THR A 646 -8.99 12.57 42.91
C THR A 646 -7.89 13.46 42.35
N PHE A 647 -7.71 13.38 41.03
CA PHE A 647 -6.87 14.28 40.25
C PHE A 647 -7.69 15.43 39.65
N SER A 648 -8.84 15.12 39.05
CA SER A 648 -9.74 16.11 38.43
C SER A 648 -11.19 15.64 38.47
N SER A 649 -12.12 16.57 38.66
CA SER A 649 -13.57 16.33 38.54
C SER A 649 -14.17 17.26 37.49
N VAL A 650 -14.60 16.68 36.36
CA VAL A 650 -14.91 17.37 35.11
C VAL A 650 -16.40 17.29 34.80
N LEU A 651 -17.06 18.44 34.72
CA LEU A 651 -18.41 18.54 34.17
C LEU A 651 -18.37 18.34 32.65
N ARG A 652 -19.17 17.40 32.13
CA ARG A 652 -19.36 17.15 30.70
C ARG A 652 -20.81 17.42 30.33
N ILE A 653 -21.03 18.25 29.32
CA ILE A 653 -22.36 18.49 28.74
C ILE A 653 -22.26 18.35 27.23
N SER A 654 -23.13 17.56 26.61
CA SER A 654 -23.10 17.32 25.17
C SER A 654 -24.49 17.31 24.56
N GLY A 655 -24.63 17.96 23.40
CA GLY A 655 -25.72 17.73 22.44
C GLY A 655 -25.46 16.48 21.58
N PRO A 656 -26.13 16.31 20.42
CA PRO A 656 -26.03 15.11 19.57
C PRO A 656 -24.72 15.06 18.76
N VAL A 657 -23.60 14.90 19.46
CA VAL A 657 -22.25 14.83 18.87
C VAL A 657 -21.41 13.73 19.53
N ASN A 658 -20.71 12.96 18.70
CA ASN A 658 -19.90 11.83 19.11
C ASN A 658 -18.48 12.27 19.45
N MET A 659 -17.95 11.72 20.53
CA MET A 659 -16.56 11.94 20.95
C MET A 659 -15.62 10.99 20.20
N TRP A 660 -14.51 11.50 19.67
CA TRP A 660 -13.50 10.67 19.00
C TRP A 660 -13.00 9.53 19.89
N LEU A 661 -12.46 8.48 19.26
CA LEU A 661 -11.80 7.39 19.96
C LEU A 661 -10.51 7.89 20.63
N HIS A 662 -10.38 7.67 21.94
CA HIS A 662 -9.21 8.06 22.73
C HIS A 662 -8.97 7.12 23.90
N TYR A 663 -7.86 7.28 24.61
CA TYR A 663 -7.65 6.70 25.93
C TYR A 663 -7.14 7.78 26.89
N ASP A 664 -7.32 7.54 28.19
CA ASP A 664 -6.76 8.37 29.25
C ASP A 664 -5.75 7.54 30.06
N VAL A 665 -4.74 8.20 30.62
CA VAL A 665 -3.68 7.53 31.39
C VAL A 665 -4.13 7.27 32.83
N MET A 666 -5.01 8.11 33.35
CA MET A 666 -5.60 7.94 34.68
C MET A 666 -6.85 7.08 34.63
N ALA A 667 -7.13 6.39 35.74
CA ALA A 667 -8.42 5.78 35.96
C ALA A 667 -9.52 6.85 36.08
N ASN A 668 -10.74 6.51 35.67
CA ASN A 668 -11.84 7.44 35.59
C ASN A 668 -13.14 6.77 36.04
N VAL A 669 -13.96 7.50 36.79
CA VAL A 669 -15.38 7.15 36.94
C VAL A 669 -16.22 8.18 36.20
N TYR A 670 -17.02 7.70 35.26
CA TYR A 670 -17.95 8.48 34.47
C TYR A 670 -19.34 8.35 35.10
N ALA A 671 -19.79 9.36 35.84
CA ALA A 671 -21.09 9.38 36.50
C ALA A 671 -22.13 10.08 35.62
N GLN A 672 -23.09 9.32 35.10
CA GLN A 672 -24.13 9.84 34.22
C GLN A 672 -25.26 10.45 35.06
N VAL A 673 -25.52 11.75 34.90
CA VAL A 673 -26.49 12.50 35.71
C VAL A 673 -27.81 12.70 34.99
N ARG A 674 -27.77 13.10 33.71
CA ARG A 674 -28.95 13.34 32.89
C ARG A 674 -28.76 12.86 31.47
N GLY A 675 -29.82 12.32 30.88
CA GLY A 675 -29.77 11.69 29.57
C GLY A 675 -28.99 10.39 29.61
N SER A 676 -28.78 9.81 28.44
CA SER A 676 -28.14 8.51 28.26
C SER A 676 -27.03 8.60 27.24
N LYS A 677 -26.01 7.74 27.39
CA LYS A 677 -24.87 7.68 26.48
C LYS A 677 -24.49 6.23 26.20
N ARG A 678 -24.18 5.96 24.94
CA ARG A 678 -23.61 4.71 24.47
C ARG A 678 -22.10 4.89 24.32
N LEU A 679 -21.33 4.01 24.93
CA LEU A 679 -19.88 3.97 24.85
C LEU A 679 -19.44 2.63 24.25
N ILE A 680 -18.44 2.69 23.39
CA ILE A 680 -17.72 1.51 22.91
C ILE A 680 -16.31 1.59 23.48
N LEU A 681 -15.91 0.51 24.15
CA LEU A 681 -14.64 0.40 24.85
C LEU A 681 -13.82 -0.76 24.27
N PHE A 682 -12.51 -0.63 24.33
CA PHE A 682 -11.57 -1.67 23.91
C PHE A 682 -10.50 -1.87 24.98
N PRO A 683 -10.09 -3.12 25.23
CA PRO A 683 -8.97 -3.38 26.13
C PRO A 683 -7.68 -2.74 25.60
N PRO A 684 -6.73 -2.35 26.46
CA PRO A 684 -5.47 -1.72 26.03
C PRO A 684 -4.67 -2.53 24.98
N THR A 685 -4.85 -3.85 24.96
CA THR A 685 -4.24 -4.78 23.98
C THR A 685 -4.64 -4.48 22.53
N ASP A 686 -5.79 -3.83 22.32
CA ASP A 686 -6.35 -3.58 21.01
C ASP A 686 -5.77 -2.32 20.33
N VAL A 687 -4.91 -1.58 21.02
CA VAL A 687 -4.33 -0.30 20.54
C VAL A 687 -3.69 -0.42 19.15
N ASN A 688 -3.10 -1.57 18.82
CA ASN A 688 -2.44 -1.83 17.54
C ASN A 688 -3.41 -1.96 16.35
N TYR A 689 -4.69 -2.22 16.61
CA TYR A 689 -5.71 -2.41 15.58
C TYR A 689 -6.57 -1.16 15.35
N LEU A 690 -6.44 -0.16 16.21
CA LEU A 690 -7.30 1.03 16.24
C LEU A 690 -6.58 2.29 15.72
N SER A 691 -5.48 2.13 14.99
CA SER A 691 -4.79 3.20 14.24
C SER A 691 -4.36 4.41 15.09
N PHE A 692 -3.87 4.18 16.30
CA PHE A 692 -3.22 5.24 17.10
C PHE A 692 -1.83 5.55 16.53
N SER A 693 -1.60 6.81 16.17
CA SER A 693 -0.27 7.28 15.76
C SER A 693 0.72 7.20 16.94
N PRO A 694 2.03 6.98 16.70
CA PRO A 694 3.02 6.93 17.77
C PRO A 694 2.98 8.15 18.69
N GLY A 695 2.72 7.92 19.99
CA GLY A 695 2.63 8.97 21.00
C GLY A 695 1.37 9.84 20.95
N ALA A 696 0.35 9.46 20.16
CA ALA A 696 -0.96 10.08 20.16
C ALA A 696 -1.91 9.33 21.11
N SER A 697 -2.77 10.07 21.80
CA SER A 697 -3.81 9.52 22.69
C SER A 697 -5.19 9.47 22.05
N SER A 698 -5.29 9.71 20.75
CA SER A 698 -6.56 9.71 20.00
C SER A 698 -6.39 9.11 18.61
N SER A 699 -7.47 8.52 18.09
CA SER A 699 -7.55 7.88 16.78
C SER A 699 -8.66 8.49 15.94
N SER A 700 -8.45 8.53 14.62
CA SER A 700 -9.42 8.98 13.61
C SER A 700 -10.42 7.90 13.20
N VAL A 701 -10.35 6.70 13.80
CA VAL A 701 -11.28 5.62 13.48
C VAL A 701 -12.70 5.98 13.96
N ASP A 702 -13.63 6.07 13.02
CA ASP A 702 -15.07 6.15 13.31
C ASP A 702 -15.59 4.76 13.71
N VAL A 703 -15.50 4.47 15.00
CA VAL A 703 -15.87 3.18 15.57
C VAL A 703 -17.35 2.85 15.36
N PHE A 704 -18.24 3.83 15.47
CA PHE A 704 -19.68 3.56 15.39
C PHE A 704 -20.08 3.13 13.98
N SER A 705 -19.57 3.81 12.96
CA SER A 705 -19.75 3.42 11.56
C SER A 705 -19.06 2.08 11.27
N ALA A 706 -17.84 1.88 11.78
CA ALA A 706 -17.03 0.69 11.53
C ALA A 706 -17.60 -0.59 12.19
N LEU A 707 -18.24 -0.48 13.36
CA LEU A 707 -18.98 -1.57 13.99
C LEU A 707 -20.18 -1.99 13.13
N GLY A 708 -20.94 -1.02 12.62
CA GLY A 708 -22.09 -1.25 11.74
C GLY A 708 -21.67 -1.85 10.39
N ALA A 709 -20.49 -1.51 9.89
CA ALA A 709 -19.93 -2.08 8.67
C ALA A 709 -19.22 -3.44 8.89
N GLY A 710 -18.96 -3.82 10.15
CA GLY A 710 -18.22 -5.02 10.56
C GLY A 710 -16.73 -5.03 10.15
N SER A 711 -16.13 -3.84 9.99
CA SER A 711 -14.73 -3.64 9.56
C SER A 711 -13.71 -3.67 10.72
N LEU A 712 -14.16 -3.61 11.97
CA LEU A 712 -13.31 -3.73 13.17
C LEU A 712 -13.03 -5.19 13.56
N ARG A 713 -12.34 -5.96 12.71
CA ARG A 713 -12.01 -7.37 12.99
C ARG A 713 -10.70 -7.49 13.79
N GLY A 714 -10.68 -8.37 14.79
CA GLY A 714 -9.51 -8.63 15.65
C GLY A 714 -9.47 -7.84 16.96
N VAL A 715 -10.39 -6.90 17.13
CA VAL A 715 -10.60 -6.17 18.39
C VAL A 715 -11.72 -6.84 19.20
N GLN A 716 -11.71 -6.59 20.51
CA GLN A 716 -12.70 -7.06 21.48
C GLN A 716 -13.52 -5.86 21.98
N PRO A 717 -14.50 -5.36 21.20
CA PRO A 717 -15.30 -4.23 21.62
C PRO A 717 -16.25 -4.61 22.76
N TYR A 718 -16.31 -3.75 23.76
CA TYR A 718 -17.27 -3.79 24.84
C TYR A 718 -18.24 -2.63 24.71
N GLU A 719 -19.52 -2.88 24.96
CA GLU A 719 -20.56 -1.85 24.94
C GLU A 719 -21.00 -1.51 26.37
N ALA A 720 -21.07 -0.21 26.65
CA ALA A 720 -21.74 0.36 27.81
C ALA A 720 -22.86 1.29 27.36
N VAL A 721 -24.05 1.09 27.89
CA VAL A 721 -25.11 2.11 27.88
C VAL A 721 -25.27 2.58 29.32
N VAL A 722 -24.96 3.87 29.55
CA VAL A 722 -25.07 4.50 30.88
C VAL A 722 -26.32 5.36 30.93
N GLU A 723 -27.12 5.12 31.96
CA GLU A 723 -28.38 5.81 32.25
C GLU A 723 -28.21 6.76 33.45
N PRO A 724 -29.14 7.71 33.68
CA PRO A 724 -29.10 8.57 34.87
C PRO A 724 -28.98 7.76 36.17
N GLY A 725 -27.93 8.03 36.96
CA GLY A 725 -27.62 7.31 38.19
C GLY A 725 -26.59 6.18 38.03
N ASP A 726 -26.18 5.85 36.81
CA ASP A 726 -25.09 4.90 36.57
C ASP A 726 -23.71 5.56 36.72
N ILE A 727 -22.74 4.79 37.19
CA ILE A 727 -21.33 5.14 37.17
C ILE A 727 -20.56 4.10 36.36
N LEU A 728 -19.97 4.49 35.23
CA LEU A 728 -19.06 3.64 34.48
C LEU A 728 -17.64 3.80 35.03
N PHE A 729 -17.05 2.71 35.53
CA PHE A 729 -15.63 2.67 35.84
C PHE A 729 -14.83 2.39 34.56
N LEU A 730 -13.88 3.27 34.27
CA LEU A 730 -12.92 3.19 33.17
C LEU A 730 -11.53 3.00 33.78
N PRO A 731 -10.95 1.78 33.68
CA PRO A 731 -9.57 1.57 34.09
C PRO A 731 -8.62 2.36 33.19
N PRO A 732 -7.37 2.63 33.66
CA PRO A 732 -6.41 3.39 32.86
C PRO A 732 -6.14 2.68 31.53
N LEU A 733 -5.85 3.47 30.48
CA LEU A 733 -5.49 3.03 29.13
C LEU A 733 -6.60 2.32 28.33
N TRP A 734 -7.80 2.14 28.89
CA TRP A 734 -8.93 1.62 28.12
C TRP A 734 -9.35 2.61 27.04
N LEU A 735 -9.37 2.13 25.80
CA LEU A 735 -9.68 2.97 24.65
C LEU A 735 -11.20 3.07 24.56
N HIS A 736 -11.73 4.27 24.34
CA HIS A 736 -13.16 4.49 24.35
C HIS A 736 -13.60 5.64 23.44
N THR A 737 -14.81 5.49 22.91
CA THR A 737 -15.57 6.53 22.20
C THR A 737 -16.98 6.58 22.78
N ALA A 738 -17.68 7.69 22.60
CA ALA A 738 -19.00 7.86 23.18
C ALA A 738 -19.94 8.63 22.26
N ALA A 739 -21.16 8.13 22.14
CA ALA A 739 -22.26 8.73 21.39
C ALA A 739 -23.45 8.95 22.34
N PRO A 740 -23.98 10.18 22.46
CA PRO A 740 -25.19 10.44 23.23
C PRO A 740 -26.37 9.72 22.56
N THR A 741 -27.23 9.07 23.37
CA THR A 741 -28.47 8.45 22.88
C THR A 741 -29.71 9.28 23.22
N SER A 742 -29.48 10.48 23.76
CA SER A 742 -30.48 11.48 24.12
C SER A 742 -30.04 12.85 23.59
N ASP A 743 -30.97 13.76 23.38
CA ASP A 743 -30.69 15.09 22.79
C ASP A 743 -29.69 15.91 23.64
N MET A 744 -29.69 15.69 24.95
CA MET A 744 -28.77 16.32 25.89
C MET A 744 -28.30 15.31 26.94
N SER A 745 -26.98 15.19 27.09
CA SER A 745 -26.35 14.39 28.14
C SER A 745 -25.53 15.27 29.07
N VAL A 746 -25.68 15.03 30.39
CA VAL A 746 -24.86 15.64 31.43
C VAL A 746 -24.23 14.55 32.29
N ALA A 747 -22.92 14.67 32.50
CA ALA A 747 -22.17 13.73 33.31
C ALA A 747 -21.05 14.45 34.09
N VAL A 748 -20.60 13.79 35.15
CA VAL A 748 -19.41 14.20 35.90
C VAL A 748 -18.38 13.08 35.79
N ASN A 749 -17.23 13.40 35.23
CA ASN A 749 -16.07 12.50 35.23
C ASN A 749 -15.19 12.81 36.43
N ILE A 750 -14.71 11.77 37.12
CA ILE A 750 -13.70 11.94 38.16
C ILE A 750 -12.49 11.10 37.77
N PHE A 751 -11.43 11.78 37.37
CA PHE A 751 -10.12 11.18 37.13
C PHE A 751 -9.39 11.08 38.45
N PHE A 752 -8.81 9.92 38.74
CA PHE A 752 -8.11 9.65 39.98
C PHE A 752 -6.85 8.83 39.74
N ARG A 753 -5.87 8.99 40.63
CA ARG A 753 -4.63 8.24 40.57
C ARG A 753 -4.86 6.85 41.15
N ASN A 754 -4.56 5.82 40.37
CA ASN A 754 -4.63 4.42 40.80
C ASN A 754 -3.25 3.74 40.87
N LEU A 755 -2.18 4.49 40.58
CA LEU A 755 -0.80 4.06 40.75
C LEU A 755 -0.15 4.87 41.87
N GLU A 756 0.52 4.21 42.80
CA GLU A 756 1.30 4.88 43.85
C GLU A 756 2.48 5.68 43.27
N LYS A 757 3.09 5.15 42.20
CA LYS A 757 4.26 5.73 41.50
C LYS A 757 4.16 5.42 39.99
N GLY A 758 4.82 6.23 39.16
CA GLY A 758 4.97 5.97 37.72
C GLY A 758 4.37 7.03 36.80
N TYR A 759 3.55 7.95 37.31
CA TYR A 759 3.11 9.11 36.54
C TYR A 759 4.28 10.04 36.22
N SER A 760 4.24 10.68 35.04
CA SER A 760 5.25 11.66 34.63
C SER A 760 5.27 12.89 35.51
N SER A 761 6.48 13.42 35.72
CA SER A 761 6.69 14.71 36.38
C SER A 761 6.46 15.87 35.41
N GLY A 762 5.91 16.97 35.92
CA GLY A 762 5.59 18.16 35.15
C GLY A 762 4.09 18.33 34.91
N ARG A 763 3.74 19.24 34.00
CA ARG A 763 2.36 19.67 33.84
C ARG A 763 1.52 18.60 33.13
N ASP A 764 0.44 18.21 33.78
CA ASP A 764 -0.68 17.48 33.19
C ASP A 764 -1.93 18.10 33.81
N VAL A 765 -2.78 18.68 32.97
CA VAL A 765 -4.06 19.30 33.39
C VAL A 765 -5.25 18.45 32.97
N TYR A 766 -5.01 17.41 32.16
CA TYR A 766 -6.06 16.65 31.50
C TYR A 766 -6.11 15.18 31.92
N GLY A 767 -5.02 14.63 32.46
CA GLY A 767 -4.92 13.22 32.87
C GLY A 767 -4.46 12.30 31.74
N ASN A 768 -3.93 12.88 30.65
CA ASN A 768 -3.63 12.16 29.40
C ASN A 768 -2.13 12.15 29.11
N ARG A 769 -1.31 12.71 30.02
CA ARG A 769 0.13 12.64 29.86
C ARG A 769 0.61 11.22 30.13
N ASP A 770 1.37 10.69 29.18
CA ASP A 770 1.91 9.34 29.25
C ASP A 770 2.65 9.07 30.57
N LEU A 771 2.70 7.80 30.99
CA LEU A 771 3.46 7.38 32.15
C LEU A 771 4.96 7.67 31.96
N ALA A 772 5.65 7.95 33.06
CA ALA A 772 7.08 8.33 33.06
C ALA A 772 7.97 7.32 32.35
N ALA A 773 7.66 6.03 32.51
CA ALA A 773 8.37 4.95 31.86
C ALA A 773 8.22 5.00 30.34
N TYR A 774 7.02 5.29 29.82
CA TYR A 774 6.77 5.40 28.39
C TYR A 774 7.38 6.67 27.79
N GLU A 775 7.28 7.83 28.46
CA GLU A 775 7.94 9.06 28.00
C GLU A 775 9.46 8.87 27.90
N LYS A 776 10.07 8.27 28.93
CA LYS A 776 11.49 7.92 28.91
C LYS A 776 11.79 6.90 27.81
N GLY A 777 10.96 5.87 27.67
CA GLY A 777 11.06 4.87 26.61
C GLY A 777 11.05 5.50 25.21
N ARG A 778 10.19 6.49 24.96
CA ARG A 778 10.16 7.23 23.68
C ARG A 778 11.44 8.01 23.42
N GLN A 779 12.00 8.64 24.46
CA GLN A 779 13.30 9.31 24.35
C GLN A 779 14.42 8.32 24.08
N ASP A 780 14.39 7.15 24.73
CA ASP A 780 15.36 6.08 24.52
C ASP A 780 15.21 5.46 23.13
N VAL A 781 13.99 5.25 22.62
CA VAL A 781 13.72 4.85 21.22
C VAL A 781 14.31 5.87 20.26
N SER A 782 14.12 7.17 20.50
CA SER A 782 14.70 8.23 19.66
C SER A 782 16.23 8.22 19.71
N ARG A 783 16.82 7.98 20.89
CA ARG A 783 18.28 7.84 21.07
C ARG A 783 18.82 6.61 20.35
N ILE A 784 18.12 5.48 20.45
CA ILE A 784 18.43 4.24 19.74
C ILE A 784 18.36 4.50 18.24
N ALA A 785 17.26 5.03 17.71
CA ALA A 785 17.16 5.41 16.29
C ALA A 785 18.32 6.30 15.83
N ASN A 786 18.68 7.32 16.61
CA ASN A 786 19.80 8.21 16.31
C ASN A 786 21.17 7.51 16.34
N ASN A 787 21.39 6.60 17.28
CA ASN A 787 22.65 5.84 17.36
C ASN A 787 22.85 4.94 16.13
N PHE A 788 21.76 4.42 15.58
CA PHE A 788 21.78 3.58 14.38
C PHE A 788 21.61 4.41 13.08
N SER A 789 21.40 5.73 13.16
CA SER A 789 21.14 6.58 11.99
C SER A 789 22.30 6.62 10.98
N LYS A 790 23.54 6.42 11.47
CA LYS A 790 24.76 6.38 10.66
C LYS A 790 25.08 4.98 10.11
N LEU A 791 24.31 3.97 10.50
CA LEU A 791 24.47 2.62 9.96
C LEU A 791 23.78 2.50 8.61
N PRO A 792 24.25 1.59 7.74
CA PRO A 792 23.51 1.13 6.57
C PRO A 792 22.07 0.72 6.91
N SER A 793 21.15 0.90 5.95
CA SER A 793 19.70 0.73 6.19
C SER A 793 19.29 -0.69 6.58
N ASP A 794 19.93 -1.68 5.97
CA ASP A 794 19.86 -3.12 6.25
C ASP A 794 20.28 -3.43 7.71
N ALA A 795 21.47 -2.98 8.12
CA ALA A 795 21.95 -3.19 9.48
C ALA A 795 21.06 -2.49 10.51
N ARG A 796 20.62 -1.26 10.21
CA ARG A 796 19.68 -0.53 11.05
C ARG A 796 18.36 -1.29 11.16
N GLU A 797 17.77 -1.75 10.06
CA GLU A 797 16.51 -2.49 10.09
C GLU A 797 16.64 -3.82 10.86
N PHE A 798 17.68 -4.61 10.57
CA PHE A 798 17.97 -5.87 11.25
C PHE A 798 18.09 -5.69 12.77
N TYR A 799 18.91 -4.74 13.23
CA TYR A 799 19.10 -4.53 14.67
C TYR A 799 17.87 -3.90 15.32
N MET A 800 17.09 -3.08 14.62
CA MET A 800 15.83 -2.56 15.16
C MET A 800 14.81 -3.67 15.35
N ARG A 801 14.69 -4.62 14.41
CA ARG A 801 13.85 -5.81 14.56
C ARG A 801 14.30 -6.65 15.76
N ARG A 802 15.60 -6.90 15.89
CA ARG A 802 16.15 -7.62 17.06
C ARG A 802 15.88 -6.91 18.38
N LEU A 803 16.08 -5.61 18.44
CA LEU A 803 15.79 -4.83 19.65
C LEU A 803 14.30 -4.84 19.98
N ALA A 804 13.42 -4.77 18.98
CA ALA A 804 11.99 -4.89 19.19
C ALA A 804 11.61 -6.26 19.77
N ASP A 805 12.17 -7.34 19.23
CA ASP A 805 11.96 -8.71 19.74
C ASP A 805 12.51 -8.87 21.17
N GLU A 806 13.71 -8.36 21.46
CA GLU A 806 14.31 -8.38 22.80
C GLU A 806 13.48 -7.57 23.81
N LEU A 807 12.94 -6.42 23.40
CA LEU A 807 12.03 -5.62 24.23
C LEU A 807 10.71 -6.35 24.49
N LEU A 808 10.14 -7.03 23.50
CA LEU A 808 8.93 -7.85 23.67
C LEU A 808 9.19 -9.04 24.60
N GLN A 809 10.29 -9.75 24.43
CA GLN A 809 10.66 -10.88 25.29
C GLN A 809 10.95 -10.44 26.73
N SER A 810 11.60 -9.29 26.92
CA SER A 810 11.90 -8.78 28.26
C SER A 810 10.65 -8.33 29.02
N THR A 811 9.56 -7.98 28.33
CA THR A 811 8.30 -7.56 28.97
C THR A 811 7.35 -8.72 29.26
N MET A 812 7.46 -9.85 28.57
CA MET A 812 6.68 -11.07 28.86
C MET A 812 7.25 -11.92 30.01
N ASN A 813 8.50 -11.69 30.42
CA ASN A 813 9.19 -12.43 31.48
C ASN A 813 9.16 -11.73 32.86
N VAL A 814 8.32 -10.70 33.03
CA VAL A 814 8.22 -9.88 34.26
C VAL A 814 6.89 -10.09 34.95
#